data_AF-A0A2E1XHJ4-F1
#
_entry.id   AF-A0A2E1XHJ4-F1
#
_cell.length_a   1.000
_cell.length_b   1.000
_cell.length_c   1.000
_cell.angle_alpha   90.00
_cell.angle_beta   90.00
_cell.angle_gamma   90.00
#
_symmetry.space_group_name_H-M   'P 1'
#
loop_
_entity.id
_entity.type
_entity.pdbx_description
1 polymer ?
#
loop_
_entity_poly.entity_id
_entity_poly.type
_entity_poly.pdbx_seq_one_letter_code
_entity_poly.pdbx_strand_id
1 'polypeptide(L)'
;MTSFWRAGCAAFVSSFLLPGATLAQDAEPAEDIASVSEESVETAEPAPDLFSRDKFHLRDIVCPFKGQVDYEPGDISCSLFEVPENREKARSRMIELHVVKLHARKPDNWDTEEKGEWKKREDPIIYFTGGPGAKAQGYVERFKDHGARDVRDLYILEQRGIGWSADFCQDYSLFDPSVSNTPDWGAYQEAALKAMEACFAKAKAARVDLSGYNTIENARDVHALRQALGFDEWNVWGISYGSILGQAYLKEDPQGIRAAVIDAIVPLQQDVTFHHIARHYDRDLKLLEEACKDDGACGSDFPNLIANYKNAIRKAATGPIEIDAIDEELFPSGKAWIFHDIIGAAPFTLFYEQSNYPSLPAFIAALTNIVEEENYDALRLLTAGGAGGGGFQISQGMYDAISCNDGWAPRVKEAFEEDGMDYPVLSMIFGDPSLAEEQERICRRYGAEARPAEDYLPVETDIRTLLVEGEMDPITPPPLAKIILPGFSNGTYVEFPYAGHGPTRSVECAGEFLTKFYDDPDGELDLSCPESMERPEFNAPLFETNGLTALAANFAEDKKSVVLPILWIGAAAVIFLFGAVIYTLAPVARVINRSGALPTGGARLVAWATALAGLASIGGIAAGAALTAQENALLLFVGLPGWTKFAAMAGLLAGPLGLAGLWLAVKARMAQPLPIGVTLGLFLTGAAGIALAGWIAVWGFLPI
;
A
#
# COMPACT_ATOMS: atom_id res chain seq x y z
N MET A 1 19.39 -5.99 13.41
CA MET A 1 18.24 -6.54 14.17
C MET A 1 17.38 -5.45 14.86
N THR A 2 17.61 -4.16 14.63
CA THR A 2 16.87 -3.05 15.27
C THR A 2 16.04 -2.18 14.31
N SER A 3 16.08 -2.47 13.01
CA SER A 3 15.29 -1.81 11.95
C SER A 3 13.89 -2.43 11.78
N PHE A 4 13.76 -3.74 11.96
CA PHE A 4 12.57 -4.57 11.67
C PHE A 4 11.30 -4.28 12.53
N TRP A 5 11.32 -3.30 13.43
CA TRP A 5 10.23 -3.00 14.37
C TRP A 5 9.79 -1.52 14.29
N ARG A 6 9.84 -0.92 13.10
CA ARG A 6 9.51 0.51 12.86
C ARG A 6 8.50 0.79 11.74
N ALA A 7 8.08 -0.23 10.98
CA ALA A 7 7.02 -0.14 9.98
C ALA A 7 6.22 -1.44 10.00
N GLY A 8 4.91 -1.38 9.74
CA GLY A 8 4.08 -2.59 9.55
C GLY A 8 2.62 -2.53 9.98
N CYS A 9 2.22 -1.68 10.94
CA CYS A 9 0.93 -1.87 11.65
C CYS A 9 -0.05 -0.67 11.70
N ALA A 10 0.31 0.51 11.21
CA ALA A 10 -0.57 1.71 11.24
C ALA A 10 -0.54 2.53 9.93
N ALA A 11 -0.06 1.93 8.84
CA ALA A 11 0.58 2.66 7.75
C ALA A 11 -0.31 3.01 6.53
N PHE A 12 -1.45 2.34 6.35
CA PHE A 12 -2.00 2.12 4.99
C PHE A 12 -3.48 2.46 4.77
N VAL A 13 -4.28 2.67 5.82
CA VAL A 13 -5.74 2.89 5.68
C VAL A 13 -6.14 4.37 5.68
N SER A 14 -5.25 5.27 6.09
CA SER A 14 -5.53 6.71 6.30
C SER A 14 -5.08 7.63 5.16
N SER A 15 -4.92 7.12 3.92
CA SER A 15 -4.38 7.88 2.78
C SER A 15 -5.29 7.94 1.54
N PHE A 16 -6.55 7.51 1.63
CA PHE A 16 -7.46 7.40 0.46
C PHE A 16 -8.94 7.77 0.72
N LEU A 17 -9.31 8.33 1.87
CA LEU A 17 -10.71 8.56 2.24
C LEU A 17 -11.03 10.08 2.38
N LEU A 18 -12.07 10.52 1.66
CA LEU A 18 -12.41 11.93 1.42
C LEU A 18 -13.64 12.43 2.24
N PRO A 19 -13.65 13.69 2.73
CA PRO A 19 -14.77 14.21 3.56
C PRO A 19 -15.08 15.76 3.43
N GLY A 20 -16.26 16.32 3.06
CA GLY A 20 -17.59 15.71 2.87
C GLY A 20 -18.84 16.19 3.67
N ALA A 21 -19.02 17.41 4.22
CA ALA A 21 -20.27 17.76 4.95
C ALA A 21 -20.56 19.22 5.40
N THR A 22 -21.72 19.72 4.91
CA THR A 22 -22.84 20.37 5.64
C THR A 22 -22.75 21.82 6.18
N LEU A 23 -23.85 22.59 6.33
CA LEU A 23 -25.17 22.70 5.64
C LEU A 23 -25.89 23.99 6.15
N ALA A 24 -26.36 24.91 5.27
CA ALA A 24 -27.34 25.96 5.63
C ALA A 24 -27.96 26.74 4.42
N GLN A 25 -29.03 26.18 3.86
CA GLN A 25 -30.27 26.83 3.35
C GLN A 25 -30.29 28.12 2.46
N ASP A 26 -31.12 27.97 1.40
CA ASP A 26 -32.09 28.92 0.81
C ASP A 26 -31.64 30.12 -0.05
N ALA A 27 -31.71 29.93 -1.39
CA ALA A 27 -32.05 30.96 -2.37
C ALA A 27 -32.74 30.33 -3.61
N GLU A 28 -33.82 30.96 -4.11
CA GLU A 28 -34.58 30.51 -5.31
C GLU A 28 -34.02 31.09 -6.63
N PRO A 29 -34.33 30.50 -7.80
CA PRO A 29 -33.55 30.68 -9.03
C PRO A 29 -33.88 31.96 -9.82
N ALA A 30 -32.94 32.33 -10.69
CA ALA A 30 -33.13 33.32 -11.74
C ALA A 30 -32.82 32.71 -13.12
N GLU A 31 -33.85 32.36 -13.88
CA GLU A 31 -33.74 32.24 -15.33
C GLU A 31 -33.64 33.65 -15.94
N ASP A 32 -32.77 33.84 -16.93
CA ASP A 32 -33.16 34.64 -18.09
C ASP A 32 -32.32 34.23 -19.33
N ILE A 33 -32.97 34.10 -20.48
CA ILE A 33 -32.39 33.50 -21.69
C ILE A 33 -32.13 34.59 -22.73
N ALA A 34 -30.86 34.94 -22.95
CA ALA A 34 -30.44 35.90 -23.98
C ALA A 34 -29.91 35.20 -25.24
N SER A 35 -30.51 35.49 -26.39
CA SER A 35 -30.17 34.88 -27.69
C SER A 35 -28.81 35.34 -28.23
N VAL A 36 -27.96 34.40 -28.64
CA VAL A 36 -26.75 34.67 -29.42
C VAL A 36 -27.15 35.02 -30.87
N SER A 37 -26.53 36.07 -31.43
CA SER A 37 -26.67 36.46 -32.84
C SER A 37 -25.43 36.07 -33.64
N GLU A 38 -25.62 35.76 -34.92
CA GLU A 38 -24.60 35.17 -35.80
C GLU A 38 -23.37 36.09 -36.06
N GLU A 39 -22.22 35.43 -35.97
CA GLU A 39 -20.90 35.70 -36.58
C GLU A 39 -20.53 37.10 -37.11
N SER A 40 -19.43 37.62 -36.57
CA SER A 40 -18.40 38.26 -37.40
C SER A 40 -17.10 37.45 -37.31
N VAL A 41 -16.71 36.78 -38.39
CA VAL A 41 -15.45 36.02 -38.47
C VAL A 41 -14.28 37.00 -38.55
N GLU A 42 -13.72 37.37 -37.40
CA GLU A 42 -12.38 37.96 -37.35
C GLU A 42 -11.34 36.90 -37.72
N THR A 43 -10.31 37.31 -38.45
CA THR A 43 -9.17 36.44 -38.75
C THR A 43 -8.38 36.23 -37.46
N ALA A 44 -8.50 35.04 -36.86
CA ALA A 44 -7.82 34.70 -35.61
C ALA A 44 -6.33 35.04 -35.65
N GLU A 45 -5.83 35.66 -34.58
CA GLU A 45 -4.40 35.82 -34.38
C GLU A 45 -3.72 34.44 -34.31
N PRO A 46 -2.47 34.29 -34.77
CA PRO A 46 -1.75 33.02 -34.62
C PRO A 46 -1.67 32.66 -33.13
N ALA A 47 -1.99 31.40 -32.81
CA ALA A 47 -2.01 30.92 -31.43
C ALA A 47 -0.67 31.22 -30.71
N PRO A 48 -0.70 31.65 -29.45
CA PRO A 48 0.50 32.02 -28.72
C PRO A 48 1.42 30.81 -28.56
N ASP A 49 2.71 31.00 -28.86
CA ASP A 49 3.74 30.00 -28.59
C ASP A 49 3.87 29.78 -27.08
N LEU A 50 3.30 28.66 -26.61
CA LEU A 50 3.25 28.23 -25.21
C LEU A 50 4.66 28.04 -24.61
N PHE A 51 5.64 27.63 -25.43
CA PHE A 51 7.00 27.29 -25.00
C PHE A 51 7.99 28.45 -25.13
N SER A 52 7.60 29.57 -25.77
CA SER A 52 8.38 30.81 -25.91
C SER A 52 8.94 31.40 -24.61
N ARG A 53 8.48 30.91 -23.45
CA ARG A 53 8.83 31.37 -22.10
C ARG A 53 9.66 30.38 -21.28
N ASP A 54 9.78 29.13 -21.73
CA ASP A 54 10.60 28.12 -21.08
C ASP A 54 12.08 28.47 -21.25
N LYS A 55 12.89 28.29 -20.19
CA LYS A 55 14.30 28.70 -20.19
C LYS A 55 15.28 27.56 -20.47
N PHE A 56 14.77 26.33 -20.60
CA PHE A 56 15.54 25.12 -20.92
C PHE A 56 16.83 24.95 -20.08
N HIS A 57 16.74 25.26 -18.78
CA HIS A 57 17.87 25.24 -17.85
C HIS A 57 17.57 24.36 -16.64
N LEU A 58 18.42 23.36 -16.42
CA LEU A 58 18.45 22.55 -15.20
C LEU A 58 19.58 23.03 -14.28
N ARG A 59 19.27 23.13 -12.99
CA ARG A 59 20.18 23.52 -11.92
C ARG A 59 20.36 22.38 -10.94
N ASP A 60 21.54 21.74 -10.95
CA ASP A 60 21.82 20.60 -10.08
C ASP A 60 21.73 20.93 -8.59
N ILE A 61 21.23 19.96 -7.81
CA ILE A 61 21.08 20.04 -6.36
C ILE A 61 21.52 18.73 -5.68
N VAL A 62 21.70 18.79 -4.36
CA VAL A 62 21.68 17.56 -3.55
C VAL A 62 20.23 17.08 -3.48
N CYS A 63 19.97 15.82 -3.84
CA CYS A 63 18.64 15.23 -3.75
C CYS A 63 18.03 15.42 -2.35
N PRO A 64 16.80 15.95 -2.23
CA PRO A 64 16.23 16.36 -0.94
C PRO A 64 15.87 15.18 -0.03
N PHE A 65 15.68 13.99 -0.59
CA PHE A 65 15.44 12.73 0.11
C PHE A 65 16.73 12.01 0.56
N LYS A 66 17.91 12.64 0.44
CA LYS A 66 19.19 12.03 0.84
C LYS A 66 19.20 11.68 2.34
N GLY A 67 19.44 10.40 2.65
CA GLY A 67 19.38 9.88 4.02
C GLY A 67 17.96 9.46 4.47
N GLN A 68 16.98 9.56 3.56
CA GLN A 68 15.67 8.89 3.68
C GLN A 68 15.62 7.68 2.73
N VAL A 69 16.11 7.85 1.50
CA VAL A 69 16.48 6.80 0.54
C VAL A 69 17.96 6.44 0.76
N ASP A 70 18.28 5.15 0.74
CA ASP A 70 19.67 4.64 0.72
C ASP A 70 20.09 4.30 -0.71
N TYR A 71 21.22 4.87 -1.17
CA TYR A 71 21.77 4.79 -2.54
C TYR A 71 23.24 5.26 -2.57
N GLU A 72 24.06 4.78 -3.53
CA GLU A 72 25.47 5.18 -3.60
C GLU A 72 25.70 6.54 -4.30
N PRO A 73 26.79 7.28 -3.97
CA PRO A 73 27.13 8.56 -4.61
C PRO A 73 27.47 8.42 -6.10
N GLY A 74 26.44 8.50 -6.95
CA GLY A 74 26.53 8.34 -8.40
C GLY A 74 25.30 7.66 -8.98
N ASP A 75 24.60 6.84 -8.19
CA ASP A 75 23.38 6.13 -8.62
C ASP A 75 22.22 7.08 -8.94
N ILE A 76 22.17 8.22 -8.26
CA ILE A 76 21.05 9.18 -8.32
C ILE A 76 21.60 10.61 -8.34
N SER A 77 21.10 11.41 -9.28
CA SER A 77 21.30 12.87 -9.32
C SER A 77 19.94 13.58 -9.39
N CYS A 78 19.87 14.79 -8.83
CA CYS A 78 18.65 15.60 -8.83
C CYS A 78 18.95 17.04 -9.26
N SER A 79 18.02 17.65 -9.98
CA SER A 79 18.15 19.01 -10.50
C SER A 79 16.81 19.75 -10.37
N LEU A 80 16.84 21.08 -10.45
CA LEU A 80 15.65 21.93 -10.50
C LEU A 80 15.52 22.57 -11.88
N PHE A 81 14.32 22.52 -12.46
CA PHE A 81 14.00 22.95 -13.82
C PHE A 81 12.97 24.08 -13.79
N GLU A 82 13.25 25.23 -14.41
CA GLU A 82 12.40 26.43 -14.32
C GLU A 82 11.39 26.55 -15.48
N VAL A 83 10.09 26.50 -15.17
CA VAL A 83 8.96 26.54 -16.12
C VAL A 83 7.92 27.60 -15.75
N PRO A 84 7.04 28.04 -16.68
CA PRO A 84 5.85 28.82 -16.34
C PRO A 84 4.82 27.97 -15.56
N GLU A 85 4.22 28.53 -14.50
CA GLU A 85 3.10 27.90 -13.76
C GLU A 85 1.84 27.72 -14.64
N ASN A 86 1.73 28.46 -15.74
CA ASN A 86 0.64 28.36 -16.68
C ASN A 86 1.14 28.92 -18.02
N ARG A 87 1.33 28.06 -19.03
CA ARG A 87 1.85 28.50 -20.35
C ARG A 87 0.84 29.33 -21.14
N GLU A 88 -0.45 29.06 -20.96
CA GLU A 88 -1.56 29.76 -21.63
C GLU A 88 -1.72 31.21 -21.14
N LYS A 89 -1.20 31.53 -19.95
CA LYS A 89 -1.17 32.89 -19.42
C LYS A 89 0.17 33.56 -19.70
N ALA A 90 0.17 34.49 -20.65
CA ALA A 90 1.32 35.30 -21.08
C ALA A 90 2.05 36.09 -19.95
N ARG A 91 1.49 36.15 -18.73
CA ARG A 91 2.12 36.73 -17.53
C ARG A 91 2.05 35.83 -16.29
N SER A 92 2.00 34.50 -16.46
CA SER A 92 2.12 33.55 -15.35
C SER A 92 3.46 33.65 -14.63
N ARG A 93 3.54 33.26 -13.35
CA ARG A 93 4.83 33.20 -12.61
C ARG A 93 5.69 32.03 -13.13
N MET A 94 6.96 32.03 -12.73
CA MET A 94 7.83 30.87 -12.93
C MET A 94 7.84 30.02 -11.65
N ILE A 95 7.97 28.71 -11.81
CA ILE A 95 8.15 27.73 -10.73
C ILE A 95 9.37 26.85 -11.05
N GLU A 96 10.04 26.34 -10.02
CA GLU A 96 11.06 25.29 -10.18
C GLU A 96 10.40 23.92 -9.95
N LEU A 97 10.66 22.97 -10.85
CA LEU A 97 10.27 21.56 -10.73
C LEU A 97 11.47 20.69 -10.41
N HIS A 98 11.29 19.74 -9.51
CA HIS A 98 12.29 18.78 -9.08
C HIS A 98 12.35 17.59 -10.04
N VAL A 99 13.50 17.43 -10.68
CA VAL A 99 13.81 16.33 -11.60
C VAL A 99 14.75 15.36 -10.87
N VAL A 100 14.41 14.09 -10.86
CA VAL A 100 15.29 13.00 -10.40
C VAL A 100 15.75 12.19 -11.61
N LYS A 101 17.03 11.82 -11.61
CA LYS A 101 17.61 10.84 -12.54
C LYS A 101 18.20 9.69 -11.73
N LEU A 102 17.66 8.50 -11.94
CA LEU A 102 18.28 7.22 -11.56
C LEU A 102 19.17 6.79 -12.73
N HIS A 103 20.47 6.62 -12.51
CA HIS A 103 21.43 6.30 -13.58
C HIS A 103 21.35 4.82 -13.97
N ALA A 104 21.75 4.49 -15.20
CA ALA A 104 21.88 3.09 -15.62
C ALA A 104 22.90 2.32 -14.74
N ARG A 105 22.54 1.13 -14.26
CA ARG A 105 23.38 0.29 -13.37
C ARG A 105 23.44 -1.14 -13.88
N LYS A 106 24.66 -1.67 -14.08
CA LYS A 106 24.85 -3.09 -14.42
C LYS A 106 24.36 -4.01 -13.27
N PRO A 107 23.50 -5.00 -13.53
CA PRO A 107 23.16 -6.05 -12.57
C PRO A 107 24.34 -6.98 -12.26
N ASP A 108 24.43 -7.45 -11.02
CA ASP A 108 25.46 -8.41 -10.60
C ASP A 108 25.32 -9.79 -11.29
N ASN A 109 24.09 -10.12 -11.71
CA ASN A 109 23.71 -11.34 -12.44
C ASN A 109 23.61 -11.16 -13.97
N TRP A 110 24.18 -10.08 -14.54
CA TRP A 110 24.12 -9.82 -15.98
C TRP A 110 24.72 -10.98 -16.81
N ASP A 111 23.88 -11.64 -17.60
CA ASP A 111 24.30 -12.73 -18.48
C ASP A 111 25.00 -12.19 -19.73
N THR A 112 26.31 -12.42 -19.82
CA THR A 112 27.15 -12.02 -20.96
C THR A 112 27.14 -13.04 -22.11
N GLU A 113 26.64 -14.27 -21.90
CA GLU A 113 26.45 -15.25 -22.97
C GLU A 113 25.14 -15.00 -23.74
N GLU A 114 24.07 -14.60 -23.04
CA GLU A 114 22.79 -14.21 -23.63
C GLU A 114 22.77 -12.73 -24.07
N LYS A 115 23.00 -11.80 -23.14
CA LYS A 115 22.76 -10.35 -23.32
C LYS A 115 24.02 -9.58 -23.75
N GLY A 116 25.15 -10.29 -23.91
CA GLY A 116 26.42 -9.76 -24.40
C GLY A 116 27.20 -8.90 -23.38
N GLU A 117 28.18 -8.15 -23.87
CA GLU A 117 28.92 -7.21 -23.02
C GLU A 117 28.03 -6.04 -22.59
N TRP A 118 27.97 -5.78 -21.28
CA TRP A 118 27.10 -4.74 -20.75
C TRP A 118 27.47 -3.37 -21.30
N LYS A 119 26.46 -2.65 -21.78
CA LYS A 119 26.60 -1.27 -22.24
C LYS A 119 25.31 -0.51 -21.95
N LYS A 120 25.44 0.69 -21.37
CA LYS A 120 24.38 1.68 -21.33
C LYS A 120 23.80 1.92 -22.75
N ARG A 121 22.48 1.97 -22.84
CA ARG A 121 21.71 2.45 -23.99
C ARG A 121 21.38 3.93 -23.80
N GLU A 122 21.31 4.66 -24.91
CA GLU A 122 21.06 6.11 -24.91
C GLU A 122 19.59 6.46 -25.23
N ASP A 123 18.68 5.47 -25.15
CA ASP A 123 17.23 5.67 -25.15
C ASP A 123 16.68 5.63 -23.70
N PRO A 124 16.70 6.75 -22.95
CA PRO A 124 16.27 6.78 -21.55
C PRO A 124 14.76 6.55 -21.40
N ILE A 125 14.31 6.36 -20.16
CA ILE A 125 12.87 6.28 -19.83
C ILE A 125 12.49 7.52 -19.00
N ILE A 126 11.36 8.16 -19.31
CA ILE A 126 10.68 9.08 -18.41
C ILE A 126 9.53 8.35 -17.70
N TYR A 127 9.47 8.47 -16.38
CA TYR A 127 8.41 7.90 -15.55
C TYR A 127 7.42 8.96 -15.08
N PHE A 128 6.13 8.65 -15.23
CA PHE A 128 5.03 9.47 -14.73
C PHE A 128 4.46 8.89 -13.44
N THR A 129 4.56 9.68 -12.35
CA THR A 129 4.04 9.29 -11.03
C THR A 129 2.52 9.17 -11.04
N GLY A 130 1.98 8.35 -10.14
CA GLY A 130 0.55 8.17 -9.93
C GLY A 130 -0.02 9.10 -8.84
N GLY A 131 -1.10 8.67 -8.22
CA GLY A 131 -1.84 9.43 -7.20
C GLY A 131 -3.18 9.94 -7.74
N PRO A 132 -3.27 11.14 -8.35
CA PRO A 132 -2.24 12.16 -8.56
C PRO A 132 -1.60 12.68 -7.27
N GLY A 133 -0.49 13.42 -7.42
CA GLY A 133 0.13 14.12 -6.29
C GLY A 133 1.25 13.35 -5.58
N ALA A 134 1.62 12.14 -6.02
CA ALA A 134 2.61 11.31 -5.34
C ALA A 134 4.06 11.83 -5.46
N LYS A 135 4.71 12.11 -4.32
CA LYS A 135 6.10 12.60 -4.24
C LYS A 135 7.09 11.60 -4.82
N ALA A 136 8.05 12.10 -5.61
CA ALA A 136 9.01 11.29 -6.37
C ALA A 136 9.87 10.38 -5.48
N GLN A 137 10.12 10.77 -4.23
CA GLN A 137 10.84 9.96 -3.23
C GLN A 137 10.31 8.52 -3.11
N GLY A 138 8.98 8.31 -3.19
CA GLY A 138 8.40 6.96 -3.10
C GLY A 138 8.77 6.08 -4.30
N TYR A 139 8.75 6.65 -5.50
CA TYR A 139 9.15 5.97 -6.73
C TYR A 139 10.66 5.78 -6.83
N VAL A 140 11.45 6.70 -6.25
CA VAL A 140 12.90 6.51 -6.12
C VAL A 140 13.23 5.27 -5.28
N GLU A 141 12.60 5.10 -4.11
CA GLU A 141 12.81 3.90 -3.28
C GLU A 141 12.28 2.63 -3.96
N ARG A 142 11.14 2.70 -4.68
CA ARG A 142 10.58 1.57 -5.44
C ARG A 142 11.44 1.15 -6.65
N PHE A 143 12.07 2.09 -7.35
CA PHE A 143 12.73 1.83 -8.63
C PHE A 143 14.26 1.84 -8.62
N LYS A 144 14.91 2.18 -7.50
CA LYS A 144 16.38 2.20 -7.42
C LYS A 144 17.03 0.83 -7.72
N ASP A 145 16.35 -0.28 -7.47
CA ASP A 145 16.80 -1.65 -7.76
C ASP A 145 15.90 -2.36 -8.79
N HIS A 146 15.13 -1.60 -9.59
CA HIS A 146 14.22 -2.15 -10.61
C HIS A 146 14.87 -2.30 -11.99
N GLY A 147 14.57 -3.40 -12.69
CA GLY A 147 15.20 -3.81 -13.96
C GLY A 147 15.18 -2.76 -15.08
N ALA A 148 14.24 -1.81 -15.05
CA ALA A 148 14.23 -0.64 -15.93
C ALA A 148 15.57 0.15 -15.96
N ARG A 149 16.37 0.08 -14.87
CA ARG A 149 17.68 0.71 -14.74
C ARG A 149 18.84 -0.10 -15.32
N ASP A 150 18.65 -1.35 -15.71
CA ASP A 150 19.76 -2.28 -16.00
C ASP A 150 20.67 -1.76 -17.12
N VAL A 151 20.09 -1.09 -18.12
CA VAL A 151 20.81 -0.51 -19.27
C VAL A 151 20.40 0.93 -19.60
N ARG A 152 19.42 1.53 -18.91
CA ARG A 152 18.88 2.87 -19.20
C ARG A 152 18.91 3.79 -17.99
N ASP A 153 19.01 5.09 -18.26
CA ASP A 153 18.71 6.11 -17.27
C ASP A 153 17.18 6.23 -17.11
N LEU A 154 16.68 6.22 -15.88
CA LEU A 154 15.27 6.42 -15.55
C LEU A 154 15.09 7.81 -14.93
N TYR A 155 14.35 8.67 -15.61
CA TYR A 155 14.00 10.01 -15.15
C TYR A 155 12.63 10.02 -14.46
N ILE A 156 12.48 10.84 -13.44
CA ILE A 156 11.20 11.12 -12.78
C ILE A 156 11.09 12.65 -12.67
N LEU A 157 10.03 13.22 -13.24
CA LEU A 157 9.63 14.60 -12.98
C LEU A 157 8.64 14.61 -11.82
N GLU A 158 9.00 15.20 -10.70
CA GLU A 158 8.04 15.51 -9.63
C GLU A 158 7.14 16.64 -10.17
N GLN A 159 5.85 16.38 -10.36
CA GLN A 159 4.93 17.29 -11.03
C GLN A 159 4.70 18.59 -10.24
N ARG A 160 4.29 19.66 -10.94
CA ARG A 160 3.94 20.94 -10.33
C ARG A 160 2.94 20.74 -9.18
N GLY A 161 3.20 21.36 -8.03
CA GLY A 161 2.35 21.25 -6.83
C GLY A 161 2.69 20.10 -5.89
N ILE A 162 3.68 19.26 -6.23
CA ILE A 162 4.11 18.13 -5.41
C ILE A 162 5.46 18.44 -4.74
N GLY A 163 5.54 18.32 -3.41
CA GLY A 163 6.81 18.27 -2.69
C GLY A 163 7.76 19.44 -2.99
N TRP A 164 8.82 19.19 -3.75
CA TRP A 164 9.84 20.19 -4.08
C TRP A 164 9.52 20.99 -5.35
N SER A 165 8.54 20.54 -6.13
CA SER A 165 8.02 21.19 -7.34
C SER A 165 6.96 22.25 -7.05
N ALA A 166 7.29 23.21 -6.19
CA ALA A 166 6.42 24.32 -5.78
C ALA A 166 5.06 23.87 -5.18
N ASP A 167 5.10 22.94 -4.21
CA ASP A 167 3.97 22.57 -3.36
C ASP A 167 3.35 23.80 -2.67
N PHE A 168 2.06 24.02 -2.94
CA PHE A 168 1.29 25.16 -2.44
C PHE A 168 0.51 24.86 -1.15
N CYS A 169 0.42 23.59 -0.74
CA CYS A 169 -0.34 23.14 0.43
C CYS A 169 0.45 22.18 1.33
N GLN A 170 1.70 22.56 1.62
CA GLN A 170 2.63 21.88 2.53
C GLN A 170 2.04 21.58 3.93
N ASP A 171 1.06 22.38 4.37
CA ASP A 171 0.38 22.22 5.66
C ASP A 171 -0.75 21.17 5.62
N TYR A 172 -1.17 20.67 4.46
CA TYR A 172 -2.32 19.74 4.33
C TYR A 172 -2.06 18.42 5.07
N SER A 173 -0.81 17.93 5.05
CA SER A 173 -0.39 16.76 5.83
C SER A 173 -0.17 17.03 7.32
N LEU A 174 -0.41 18.25 7.81
CA LEU A 174 -0.44 18.54 9.25
C LEU A 174 -1.83 18.19 9.79
N PHE A 175 -1.98 16.94 10.20
CA PHE A 175 -3.21 16.40 10.77
C PHE A 175 -3.68 17.20 11.99
N ASP A 176 -4.81 17.89 11.89
CA ASP A 176 -5.54 18.41 13.05
C ASP A 176 -6.57 17.35 13.48
N PRO A 177 -6.29 16.58 14.56
CA PRO A 177 -7.21 15.54 15.01
C PRO A 177 -8.53 16.08 15.53
N SER A 178 -8.62 17.37 15.91
CA SER A 178 -9.86 17.95 16.41
C SER A 178 -10.91 18.19 15.32
N VAL A 179 -10.50 18.14 14.04
CA VAL A 179 -11.38 18.28 12.87
C VAL A 179 -11.83 16.93 12.33
N SER A 180 -10.99 15.89 12.42
CA SER A 180 -11.20 14.59 11.79
C SER A 180 -11.59 13.46 12.75
N ASN A 181 -11.09 13.46 13.99
CA ASN A 181 -11.40 12.42 14.96
C ASN A 181 -12.66 12.78 15.75
N THR A 182 -13.82 12.34 15.26
CA THR A 182 -15.15 12.66 15.80
C THR A 182 -16.12 11.49 15.65
N PRO A 183 -17.06 11.26 16.59
CA PRO A 183 -18.03 10.17 16.53
C PRO A 183 -19.18 10.39 15.52
N ASP A 184 -19.36 11.61 15.02
CA ASP A 184 -20.39 11.89 14.02
C ASP A 184 -19.84 11.61 12.62
N TRP A 185 -20.46 10.67 11.88
CA TRP A 185 -20.01 10.30 10.53
C TRP A 185 -20.02 11.51 9.58
N GLY A 186 -21.01 12.41 9.71
CA GLY A 186 -21.05 13.66 8.96
C GLY A 186 -19.88 14.59 9.30
N ALA A 187 -19.53 14.77 10.57
CA ALA A 187 -18.40 15.61 10.97
C ALA A 187 -17.03 14.96 10.75
N TYR A 188 -16.92 13.62 10.74
CA TYR A 188 -15.76 12.89 10.22
C TYR A 188 -15.63 13.17 8.73
N GLN A 189 -16.79 13.10 8.05
CA GLN A 189 -16.97 13.66 6.72
C GLN A 189 -16.77 15.19 6.68
N GLU A 190 -16.44 15.91 7.74
CA GLU A 190 -16.02 17.32 7.83
C GLU A 190 -14.52 17.66 7.76
N ALA A 191 -13.62 16.76 7.36
CA ALA A 191 -12.19 17.06 7.43
C ALA A 191 -11.53 17.67 6.17
N ALA A 192 -11.56 17.02 5.00
CA ALA A 192 -10.69 17.39 3.87
C ALA A 192 -11.30 18.37 2.87
N LEU A 193 -12.62 18.55 2.76
CA LEU A 193 -13.18 19.68 2.00
C LEU A 193 -12.92 21.01 2.73
N LYS A 194 -12.96 21.01 4.07
CA LYS A 194 -12.46 22.13 4.89
C LYS A 194 -10.95 22.33 4.71
N ALA A 195 -10.15 21.24 4.65
CA ALA A 195 -8.71 21.34 4.38
C ALA A 195 -8.40 21.83 2.95
N MET A 196 -9.14 21.37 1.94
CA MET A 196 -9.08 21.77 0.54
C MET A 196 -9.44 23.25 0.37
N GLU A 197 -10.54 23.72 0.98
CA GLU A 197 -10.88 25.15 0.97
C GLU A 197 -9.81 25.99 1.67
N ALA A 198 -9.29 25.56 2.82
CA ALA A 198 -8.20 26.25 3.51
C ALA A 198 -6.89 26.27 2.66
N CYS A 199 -6.57 25.16 2.01
CA CYS A 199 -5.47 24.98 1.07
C CYS A 199 -5.61 25.95 -0.13
N PHE A 200 -6.74 25.93 -0.82
CA PHE A 200 -7.00 26.80 -1.97
C PHE A 200 -7.10 28.28 -1.57
N ALA A 201 -7.61 28.60 -0.38
CA ALA A 201 -7.60 29.96 0.17
C ALA A 201 -6.18 30.47 0.43
N LYS A 202 -5.31 29.64 1.03
CA LYS A 202 -3.88 29.95 1.22
C LYS A 202 -3.18 30.13 -0.12
N ALA A 203 -3.44 29.25 -1.09
CA ALA A 203 -2.88 29.31 -2.44
C ALA A 203 -3.29 30.60 -3.18
N LYS A 204 -4.59 30.93 -3.19
CA LYS A 204 -5.15 32.15 -3.80
C LYS A 204 -4.62 33.42 -3.13
N ALA A 205 -4.45 33.42 -1.82
CA ALA A 205 -3.81 34.52 -1.08
C ALA A 205 -2.32 34.68 -1.42
N ALA A 206 -1.61 33.57 -1.63
CA ALA A 206 -0.22 33.53 -2.09
C ALA A 206 -0.05 33.81 -3.61
N ARG A 207 -1.15 34.01 -4.36
CA ARG A 207 -1.20 34.22 -5.81
C ARG A 207 -0.67 33.04 -6.63
N VAL A 208 -0.95 31.82 -6.15
CA VAL A 208 -0.89 30.59 -6.94
C VAL A 208 -2.01 30.62 -7.98
N ASP A 209 -1.72 30.27 -9.22
CA ASP A 209 -2.71 30.14 -10.28
C ASP A 209 -3.20 28.69 -10.38
N LEU A 210 -4.22 28.33 -9.59
CA LEU A 210 -4.71 26.96 -9.48
C LEU A 210 -5.13 26.32 -10.82
N SER A 211 -5.55 27.12 -11.82
CA SER A 211 -5.84 26.60 -13.18
C SER A 211 -4.61 26.05 -13.93
N GLY A 212 -3.39 26.38 -13.49
CA GLY A 212 -2.14 25.83 -14.02
C GLY A 212 -1.81 24.40 -13.57
N TYR A 213 -2.60 23.84 -12.64
CA TYR A 213 -2.35 22.54 -12.00
C TYR A 213 -3.34 21.49 -12.53
N ASN A 214 -3.09 21.05 -13.76
CA ASN A 214 -3.92 20.13 -14.57
C ASN A 214 -3.03 19.13 -15.34
N THR A 215 -3.56 18.03 -15.89
CA THR A 215 -2.73 17.02 -16.57
C THR A 215 -2.05 17.54 -17.85
N ILE A 216 -2.71 18.42 -18.60
CA ILE A 216 -2.21 18.93 -19.90
C ILE A 216 -0.96 19.80 -19.70
N GLU A 217 -0.98 20.71 -18.72
CA GLU A 217 0.17 21.52 -18.33
C GLU A 217 1.33 20.67 -17.76
N ASN A 218 1.02 19.53 -17.11
CA ASN A 218 2.05 18.57 -16.71
C ASN A 218 2.71 17.89 -17.92
N ALA A 219 1.94 17.52 -18.95
CA ALA A 219 2.49 16.97 -20.19
C ALA A 219 3.40 18.00 -20.90
N ARG A 220 3.06 19.29 -20.84
CA ARG A 220 3.89 20.38 -21.35
C ARG A 220 5.19 20.59 -20.55
N ASP A 221 5.20 20.32 -19.25
CA ASP A 221 6.45 20.31 -18.47
C ASP A 221 7.36 19.15 -18.88
N VAL A 222 6.80 17.99 -19.21
CA VAL A 222 7.54 16.84 -19.73
C VAL A 222 8.15 17.15 -21.11
N HIS A 223 7.37 17.78 -22.01
CA HIS A 223 7.85 18.28 -23.30
C HIS A 223 9.03 19.25 -23.11
N ALA A 224 8.87 20.26 -22.26
CA ALA A 224 9.90 21.26 -22.00
C ALA A 224 11.16 20.63 -21.34
N LEU A 225 10.98 19.63 -20.47
CA LEU A 225 12.07 18.89 -19.84
C LEU A 225 12.86 18.04 -20.86
N ARG A 226 12.19 17.35 -21.79
CA ARG A 226 12.84 16.59 -22.87
C ARG A 226 13.78 17.48 -23.68
N GLN A 227 13.26 18.64 -24.11
CA GLN A 227 14.05 19.63 -24.85
C GLN A 227 15.21 20.20 -24.01
N ALA A 228 14.98 20.47 -22.72
CA ALA A 228 16.01 20.99 -21.82
C ALA A 228 17.14 19.99 -21.51
N LEU A 229 16.83 18.68 -21.56
CA LEU A 229 17.80 17.59 -21.45
C LEU A 229 18.52 17.29 -22.78
N GLY A 230 18.00 17.80 -23.90
CA GLY A 230 18.59 17.60 -25.24
C GLY A 230 18.31 16.23 -25.84
N PHE A 231 17.21 15.57 -25.48
CA PHE A 231 16.78 14.31 -26.09
C PHE A 231 15.86 14.58 -27.28
N ASP A 232 16.19 14.01 -28.45
CA ASP A 232 15.28 14.01 -29.61
C ASP A 232 14.02 13.19 -29.29
N GLU A 233 14.20 11.98 -28.76
CA GLU A 233 13.14 11.07 -28.31
C GLU A 233 13.53 10.40 -26.98
N TRP A 234 12.54 9.92 -26.22
CA TRP A 234 12.72 8.99 -25.10
C TRP A 234 11.58 7.97 -25.00
N ASN A 235 11.77 6.96 -24.15
CA ASN A 235 10.73 5.97 -23.83
C ASN A 235 9.84 6.49 -22.69
N VAL A 236 8.53 6.21 -22.74
CA VAL A 236 7.54 6.71 -21.77
C VAL A 236 6.99 5.58 -20.92
N TRP A 237 7.01 5.72 -19.58
CA TRP A 237 6.39 4.78 -18.65
C TRP A 237 5.41 5.51 -17.72
N GLY A 238 4.12 5.17 -17.77
CA GLY A 238 3.09 5.81 -16.96
C GLY A 238 2.17 4.80 -16.28
N ILE A 239 2.01 4.92 -14.96
CA ILE A 239 1.18 4.01 -14.13
C ILE A 239 0.10 4.80 -13.40
N SER A 240 -1.13 4.29 -13.29
CA SER A 240 -2.21 4.93 -12.52
C SER A 240 -2.58 6.30 -13.12
N TYR A 241 -2.66 7.38 -12.33
CA TYR A 241 -2.71 8.75 -12.88
C TYR A 241 -1.59 9.05 -13.91
N GLY A 242 -0.42 8.40 -13.78
CA GLY A 242 0.65 8.49 -14.77
C GLY A 242 0.27 7.95 -16.16
N SER A 243 -0.74 7.08 -16.26
CA SER A 243 -1.32 6.63 -17.54
C SER A 243 -2.10 7.75 -18.24
N ILE A 244 -2.78 8.63 -17.48
CA ILE A 244 -3.46 9.84 -17.99
C ILE A 244 -2.41 10.83 -18.50
N LEU A 245 -1.35 11.06 -17.71
CA LEU A 245 -0.24 11.92 -18.10
C LEU A 245 0.49 11.36 -19.34
N GLY A 246 0.61 10.03 -19.47
CA GLY A 246 1.11 9.38 -20.69
C GLY A 246 0.23 9.63 -21.92
N GLN A 247 -1.08 9.50 -21.77
CA GLN A 247 -2.04 9.82 -22.83
C GLN A 247 -2.03 11.30 -23.23
N ALA A 248 -1.93 12.23 -22.27
CA ALA A 248 -1.79 13.65 -22.54
C ALA A 248 -0.45 13.97 -23.22
N TYR A 249 0.64 13.33 -22.80
CA TYR A 249 1.97 13.52 -23.39
C TYR A 249 2.06 12.98 -24.83
N LEU A 250 1.36 11.89 -25.15
CA LEU A 250 1.16 11.42 -26.53
C LEU A 250 0.44 12.45 -27.43
N LYS A 251 -0.34 13.39 -26.87
CA LYS A 251 -0.98 14.49 -27.60
C LYS A 251 -0.10 15.75 -27.68
N GLU A 252 0.59 16.09 -26.58
CA GLU A 252 1.38 17.34 -26.45
C GLU A 252 2.83 17.24 -26.98
N ASP A 253 3.38 16.03 -27.16
CA ASP A 253 4.75 15.82 -27.68
C ASP A 253 4.94 14.46 -28.40
N PRO A 254 4.08 14.06 -29.35
CA PRO A 254 4.20 12.76 -30.04
C PRO A 254 5.56 12.54 -30.73
N GLN A 255 6.21 13.62 -31.18
CA GLN A 255 7.55 13.57 -31.81
C GLN A 255 8.70 13.36 -30.81
N GLY A 256 8.41 13.37 -29.50
CA GLY A 256 9.38 13.11 -28.44
C GLY A 256 9.38 11.67 -27.91
N ILE A 257 8.53 10.78 -28.46
CA ILE A 257 8.20 9.48 -27.85
C ILE A 257 8.57 8.34 -28.78
N ARG A 258 9.63 7.60 -28.43
CA ARG A 258 10.09 6.42 -29.18
C ARG A 258 9.15 5.22 -29.00
N ALA A 259 8.72 4.98 -27.77
CA ALA A 259 7.81 3.90 -27.38
C ALA A 259 7.18 4.23 -26.02
N ALA A 260 5.95 3.76 -25.79
CA ALA A 260 5.22 4.02 -24.55
C ALA A 260 4.76 2.72 -23.87
N VAL A 261 4.79 2.71 -22.53
CA VAL A 261 4.15 1.69 -21.69
C VAL A 261 3.20 2.41 -20.75
N ILE A 262 1.92 2.13 -20.93
CA ILE A 262 0.81 2.71 -20.21
C ILE A 262 0.18 1.56 -19.42
N ASP A 263 0.26 1.63 -18.10
CA ASP A 263 -0.03 0.54 -17.16
C ASP A 263 -1.04 1.01 -16.10
N ALA A 264 -1.92 0.14 -15.59
CA ALA A 264 -2.97 0.48 -14.63
C ALA A 264 -3.80 1.69 -15.11
N ILE A 265 -4.64 1.44 -16.12
CA ILE A 265 -5.04 2.50 -17.06
C ILE A 265 -6.27 3.28 -16.59
N VAL A 266 -6.09 4.58 -16.38
CA VAL A 266 -7.18 5.56 -16.37
C VAL A 266 -7.28 6.21 -17.76
N PRO A 267 -8.43 6.19 -18.44
CA PRO A 267 -8.60 6.88 -19.72
C PRO A 267 -8.45 8.40 -19.57
N LEU A 268 -7.82 9.07 -20.55
CA LEU A 268 -7.77 10.54 -20.61
C LEU A 268 -9.17 11.15 -20.81
N GLN A 269 -10.04 10.45 -21.53
CA GLN A 269 -11.44 10.85 -21.71
C GLN A 269 -12.22 10.76 -20.39
N GLN A 270 -12.79 11.89 -19.98
CA GLN A 270 -13.53 12.05 -18.73
C GLN A 270 -14.87 11.29 -18.69
N ASP A 271 -15.42 10.91 -19.85
CA ASP A 271 -16.73 10.25 -19.98
C ASP A 271 -16.52 8.73 -20.04
N VAL A 272 -16.17 8.16 -18.87
CA VAL A 272 -15.81 6.75 -18.67
C VAL A 272 -16.16 6.29 -17.27
N THR A 273 -16.27 4.97 -17.08
CA THR A 273 -16.59 4.37 -15.79
C THR A 273 -15.47 4.42 -14.74
N PHE A 274 -14.44 5.27 -14.88
CA PHE A 274 -13.29 5.32 -13.96
C PHE A 274 -13.72 5.50 -12.50
N HIS A 275 -14.58 6.47 -12.20
CA HIS A 275 -14.97 6.81 -10.83
C HIS A 275 -15.95 5.81 -10.17
N HIS A 276 -16.35 4.73 -10.85
CA HIS A 276 -17.23 3.68 -10.31
C HIS A 276 -16.45 2.69 -9.43
N ILE A 277 -15.82 3.20 -8.37
CA ILE A 277 -14.89 2.44 -7.54
C ILE A 277 -15.57 1.25 -6.85
N ALA A 278 -16.84 1.39 -6.46
CA ALA A 278 -17.60 0.32 -5.82
C ALA A 278 -17.95 -0.80 -6.80
N ARG A 279 -18.30 -0.47 -8.05
CA ARG A 279 -18.49 -1.43 -9.17
C ARG A 279 -17.21 -2.19 -9.50
N HIS A 280 -16.06 -1.52 -9.51
CA HIS A 280 -14.75 -2.13 -9.77
C HIS A 280 -14.33 -3.05 -8.63
N TYR A 281 -14.40 -2.57 -7.39
CA TYR A 281 -14.09 -3.36 -6.19
C TYR A 281 -15.01 -4.58 -6.03
N ASP A 282 -16.29 -4.48 -6.43
CA ASP A 282 -17.22 -5.62 -6.43
C ASP A 282 -16.78 -6.76 -7.37
N ARG A 283 -16.12 -6.42 -8.50
CA ARG A 283 -15.52 -7.41 -9.42
C ARG A 283 -14.39 -8.17 -8.72
N ASP A 284 -13.46 -7.47 -8.07
CA ASP A 284 -12.25 -8.11 -7.53
C ASP A 284 -12.53 -8.91 -6.26
N LEU A 285 -13.49 -8.45 -5.45
CA LEU A 285 -14.05 -9.25 -4.38
C LEU A 285 -14.66 -10.57 -4.90
N LYS A 286 -15.33 -10.57 -6.07
CA LYS A 286 -15.84 -11.79 -6.71
C LYS A 286 -14.72 -12.67 -7.27
N LEU A 287 -13.76 -12.10 -8.00
CA LEU A 287 -12.62 -12.86 -8.57
C LEU A 287 -11.80 -13.53 -7.45
N LEU A 288 -11.58 -12.85 -6.33
CA LEU A 288 -10.96 -13.42 -5.14
C LEU A 288 -11.81 -14.54 -4.51
N GLU A 289 -13.13 -14.36 -4.39
CA GLU A 289 -14.01 -15.39 -3.83
C GLU A 289 -14.14 -16.61 -4.76
N GLU A 290 -14.05 -16.43 -6.08
CA GLU A 290 -14.02 -17.52 -7.07
C GLU A 290 -12.69 -18.28 -7.02
N ALA A 291 -11.55 -17.58 -7.04
CA ALA A 291 -10.24 -18.19 -6.85
C ALA A 291 -10.14 -18.95 -5.50
N CYS A 292 -10.70 -18.40 -4.41
CA CYS A 292 -10.74 -19.05 -3.11
C CYS A 292 -11.66 -20.29 -3.10
N LYS A 293 -12.81 -20.29 -3.80
CA LYS A 293 -13.69 -21.48 -3.93
C LYS A 293 -13.03 -22.62 -4.70
N ASP A 294 -12.26 -22.30 -5.73
CA ASP A 294 -11.49 -23.28 -6.53
C ASP A 294 -10.23 -23.78 -5.78
N ASP A 295 -9.94 -23.23 -4.61
CA ASP A 295 -8.99 -23.78 -3.65
C ASP A 295 -9.70 -24.61 -2.57
N GLY A 296 -9.36 -25.90 -2.51
CA GLY A 296 -10.03 -26.85 -1.61
C GLY A 296 -9.82 -26.57 -0.11
N ALA A 297 -8.83 -25.75 0.27
CA ALA A 297 -8.66 -25.30 1.65
C ALA A 297 -9.36 -23.96 1.87
N CYS A 298 -9.07 -22.95 1.04
CA CYS A 298 -9.65 -21.61 1.17
C CYS A 298 -11.19 -21.64 1.12
N GLY A 299 -11.78 -22.34 0.15
CA GLY A 299 -13.23 -22.45 -0.01
C GLY A 299 -13.94 -23.29 1.07
N SER A 300 -13.19 -24.10 1.82
CA SER A 300 -13.69 -24.84 2.98
C SER A 300 -13.66 -23.99 4.25
N ASP A 301 -12.59 -23.20 4.44
CA ASP A 301 -12.37 -22.42 5.65
C ASP A 301 -13.07 -21.05 5.62
N PHE A 302 -13.30 -20.47 4.42
CA PHE A 302 -13.91 -19.14 4.24
C PHE A 302 -15.24 -19.15 3.44
N PRO A 303 -16.26 -19.94 3.83
CA PRO A 303 -17.51 -20.05 3.08
C PRO A 303 -18.37 -18.77 3.14
N ASN A 304 -18.78 -18.26 1.96
CA ASN A 304 -19.54 -17.03 1.77
C ASN A 304 -18.81 -15.75 2.22
N LEU A 305 -17.47 -15.75 2.15
CA LEU A 305 -16.58 -14.68 2.58
C LEU A 305 -17.11 -13.26 2.27
N ILE A 306 -17.45 -12.96 1.02
CA ILE A 306 -17.81 -11.61 0.57
C ILE A 306 -19.22 -11.22 1.03
N ALA A 307 -20.11 -12.20 1.19
CA ALA A 307 -21.44 -11.98 1.76
C ALA A 307 -21.36 -11.65 3.26
N ASN A 308 -20.50 -12.36 4.00
CA ASN A 308 -20.26 -12.10 5.42
C ASN A 308 -19.57 -10.74 5.61
N TYR A 309 -18.56 -10.43 4.80
CA TYR A 309 -17.87 -9.14 4.80
C TYR A 309 -18.82 -7.96 4.55
N LYS A 310 -19.72 -8.07 3.58
CA LYS A 310 -20.78 -7.08 3.32
C LYS A 310 -21.85 -7.01 4.42
N ASN A 311 -21.91 -7.97 5.34
CA ASN A 311 -22.71 -7.84 6.56
C ASN A 311 -21.96 -7.05 7.63
N ALA A 312 -20.66 -7.33 7.85
CA ALA A 312 -19.81 -6.56 8.76
C ALA A 312 -19.75 -5.07 8.39
N ILE A 313 -19.57 -4.72 7.10
CA ILE A 313 -19.63 -3.31 6.64
C ILE A 313 -20.98 -2.67 7.02
N ARG A 314 -22.10 -3.37 6.78
CA ARG A 314 -23.44 -2.89 7.16
C ARG A 314 -23.66 -2.79 8.67
N LYS A 315 -22.99 -3.64 9.48
CA LYS A 315 -23.03 -3.57 10.94
C LYS A 315 -22.26 -2.33 11.42
N ALA A 316 -21.04 -2.12 10.92
CA ALA A 316 -20.23 -0.93 11.19
C ALA A 316 -20.91 0.38 10.73
N ALA A 317 -21.70 0.36 9.66
CA ALA A 317 -22.42 1.54 9.17
C ALA A 317 -23.60 1.97 10.07
N THR A 318 -23.87 1.26 11.18
CA THR A 318 -24.93 1.64 12.14
C THR A 318 -24.50 2.68 13.17
N GLY A 319 -23.19 2.93 13.32
CA GLY A 319 -22.63 3.92 14.24
C GLY A 319 -21.11 3.77 14.42
N PRO A 320 -20.43 4.78 14.98
CA PRO A 320 -18.98 4.76 15.17
C PRO A 320 -18.53 3.61 16.09
N ILE A 321 -17.48 2.91 15.68
CA ILE A 321 -16.69 2.01 16.51
C ILE A 321 -15.74 2.88 17.35
N GLU A 322 -16.03 3.03 18.65
CA GLU A 322 -15.14 3.71 19.59
C GLU A 322 -14.05 2.75 20.08
N ILE A 323 -12.80 3.21 20.06
CA ILE A 323 -11.63 2.49 20.60
C ILE A 323 -10.76 3.40 21.48
N ASP A 324 -10.10 2.82 22.48
CA ASP A 324 -9.08 3.52 23.27
C ASP A 324 -7.81 3.73 22.44
N ALA A 325 -7.41 4.98 22.24
CA ALA A 325 -6.26 5.33 21.41
C ALA A 325 -4.92 5.05 22.11
N ILE A 326 -3.86 4.88 21.31
CA ILE A 326 -2.50 4.60 21.78
C ILE A 326 -1.61 5.85 21.73
N ASP A 327 -1.76 6.68 20.68
CA ASP A 327 -1.04 7.96 20.55
C ASP A 327 -1.93 9.14 21.01
N GLU A 328 -1.76 9.60 22.25
CA GLU A 328 -2.51 10.73 22.82
C GLU A 328 -2.19 12.10 22.18
N GLU A 329 -1.11 12.22 21.38
CA GLU A 329 -0.81 13.46 20.63
C GLU A 329 -1.68 13.54 19.36
N LEU A 330 -1.94 12.40 18.72
CA LEU A 330 -2.84 12.26 17.57
C LEU A 330 -4.30 12.06 17.97
N PHE A 331 -4.57 11.61 19.20
CA PHE A 331 -5.92 11.39 19.71
C PHE A 331 -6.09 12.04 21.10
N PRO A 332 -6.17 13.38 21.19
CA PRO A 332 -6.15 14.11 22.48
C PRO A 332 -7.34 13.87 23.42
N SER A 333 -8.35 13.13 22.95
CA SER A 333 -9.47 12.61 23.74
C SER A 333 -9.16 11.30 24.48
N GLY A 334 -8.02 10.65 24.17
CA GLY A 334 -7.74 9.25 24.51
C GLY A 334 -8.57 8.24 23.70
N LYS A 335 -9.32 8.70 22.68
CA LYS A 335 -10.29 7.91 21.93
C LYS A 335 -10.14 8.12 20.43
N ALA A 336 -10.29 7.06 19.66
CA ALA A 336 -10.50 7.15 18.21
C ALA A 336 -11.87 6.59 17.83
N TRP A 337 -12.47 7.15 16.78
CA TRP A 337 -13.70 6.64 16.18
C TRP A 337 -13.42 6.12 14.77
N ILE A 338 -13.84 4.89 14.51
CA ILE A 338 -13.68 4.16 13.26
C ILE A 338 -15.07 3.91 12.67
N PHE A 339 -15.22 4.02 11.35
CA PHE A 339 -16.49 3.77 10.66
C PHE A 339 -16.37 2.61 9.66
N HIS A 340 -17.45 2.35 8.92
CA HIS A 340 -17.54 1.28 7.92
C HIS A 340 -16.61 1.47 6.71
N ASP A 341 -16.06 2.67 6.52
CA ASP A 341 -15.10 3.02 5.48
C ASP A 341 -13.73 2.37 5.72
N ILE A 342 -13.19 2.43 6.93
CA ILE A 342 -11.95 1.76 7.35
C ILE A 342 -12.09 0.23 7.21
N ILE A 343 -13.25 -0.31 7.60
CA ILE A 343 -13.59 -1.73 7.45
C ILE A 343 -13.75 -2.11 5.96
N GLY A 344 -14.35 -1.22 5.16
CA GLY A 344 -14.64 -1.40 3.75
C GLY A 344 -13.43 -1.24 2.83
N ALA A 345 -12.51 -0.34 3.15
CA ALA A 345 -11.37 0.02 2.30
C ALA A 345 -10.10 -0.79 2.63
N ALA A 346 -9.97 -1.37 3.82
CA ALA A 346 -8.74 -2.11 4.17
C ALA A 346 -8.39 -3.25 3.19
N PRO A 347 -9.34 -4.09 2.70
CA PRO A 347 -9.03 -5.08 1.65
C PRO A 347 -8.85 -4.45 0.27
N PHE A 348 -9.55 -3.35 -0.06
CA PHE A 348 -9.34 -2.57 -1.30
C PHE A 348 -7.88 -2.14 -1.42
N THR A 349 -7.29 -1.56 -0.37
CA THR A 349 -5.87 -1.15 -0.39
C THR A 349 -4.91 -2.34 -0.42
N LEU A 350 -5.34 -3.55 -0.03
CA LEU A 350 -4.55 -4.78 -0.18
C LEU A 350 -4.59 -5.35 -1.61
N PHE A 351 -5.65 -5.11 -2.39
CA PHE A 351 -5.71 -5.51 -3.81
C PHE A 351 -4.63 -4.83 -4.68
N TYR A 352 -4.02 -3.72 -4.22
CA TYR A 352 -2.98 -2.97 -4.95
C TYR A 352 -1.66 -3.74 -5.17
N GLU A 353 -1.33 -4.74 -4.35
CA GLU A 353 -0.08 -5.52 -4.48
C GLU A 353 -0.40 -7.03 -4.42
N GLN A 354 -0.01 -7.77 -5.45
CA GLN A 354 -0.29 -9.21 -5.59
C GLN A 354 0.22 -10.05 -4.41
N SER A 355 1.31 -9.64 -3.75
CA SER A 355 1.89 -10.30 -2.58
C SER A 355 0.93 -10.44 -1.39
N ASN A 356 -0.17 -9.69 -1.37
CA ASN A 356 -1.19 -9.77 -0.33
C ASN A 356 -2.20 -10.91 -0.57
N TYR A 357 -2.35 -11.37 -1.82
CA TYR A 357 -3.47 -12.20 -2.26
C TYR A 357 -3.53 -13.58 -1.59
N PRO A 358 -2.41 -14.29 -1.33
CA PRO A 358 -2.39 -15.54 -0.55
C PRO A 358 -3.17 -15.47 0.77
N SER A 359 -3.20 -14.32 1.44
CA SER A 359 -3.86 -14.17 2.74
C SER A 359 -5.03 -13.20 2.75
N LEU A 360 -5.36 -12.57 1.62
CA LEU A 360 -6.46 -11.62 1.52
C LEU A 360 -7.83 -12.21 1.91
N PRO A 361 -8.16 -13.49 1.59
CA PRO A 361 -9.38 -14.12 2.10
C PRO A 361 -9.43 -14.21 3.62
N ALA A 362 -8.31 -14.61 4.25
CA ALA A 362 -8.20 -14.68 5.70
C ALA A 362 -8.25 -13.30 6.36
N PHE A 363 -7.68 -12.27 5.70
CA PHE A 363 -7.76 -10.89 6.19
C PHE A 363 -9.19 -10.37 6.20
N ILE A 364 -9.94 -10.59 5.12
CA ILE A 364 -11.37 -10.26 5.03
C ILE A 364 -12.18 -11.01 6.10
N ALA A 365 -11.88 -12.30 6.35
CA ALA A 365 -12.53 -13.10 7.37
C ALA A 365 -12.26 -12.58 8.79
N ALA A 366 -11.00 -12.32 9.16
CA ALA A 366 -10.65 -11.80 10.49
C ALA A 366 -11.21 -10.40 10.74
N LEU A 367 -11.20 -9.53 9.71
CA LEU A 367 -11.81 -8.19 9.79
C LEU A 367 -13.35 -8.26 9.95
N THR A 368 -13.98 -9.25 9.32
CA THR A 368 -15.40 -9.57 9.52
C THR A 368 -15.66 -10.03 10.96
N ASN A 369 -14.85 -10.95 11.49
CA ASN A 369 -14.98 -11.48 12.85
C ASN A 369 -14.82 -10.39 13.92
N ILE A 370 -13.86 -9.46 13.76
CA ILE A 370 -13.68 -8.30 14.65
C ILE A 370 -14.98 -7.49 14.81
N VAL A 371 -15.72 -7.28 13.72
CA VAL A 371 -16.97 -6.51 13.71
C VAL A 371 -18.16 -7.33 14.19
N GLU A 372 -18.25 -8.61 13.83
CA GLU A 372 -19.34 -9.49 14.28
C GLU A 372 -19.24 -9.82 15.78
N GLU A 373 -18.03 -10.03 16.32
CA GLU A 373 -17.78 -10.26 17.76
C GLU A 373 -17.73 -8.98 18.61
N GLU A 374 -17.68 -7.79 17.98
CA GLU A 374 -17.46 -6.49 18.64
C GLU A 374 -16.12 -6.42 19.41
N ASN A 375 -15.11 -7.12 18.90
CA ASN A 375 -13.79 -7.31 19.52
C ASN A 375 -12.73 -6.39 18.89
N TYR A 376 -12.83 -5.10 19.19
CA TYR A 376 -12.06 -4.04 18.51
C TYR A 376 -10.63 -3.82 19.02
N ASP A 377 -10.12 -4.65 19.94
CA ASP A 377 -8.77 -4.52 20.51
C ASP A 377 -7.66 -4.48 19.46
N ALA A 378 -7.81 -5.24 18.35
CA ALA A 378 -6.85 -5.24 17.25
C ALA A 378 -6.84 -3.91 16.45
N LEU A 379 -7.98 -3.20 16.37
CA LEU A 379 -8.10 -1.92 15.67
C LEU A 379 -7.39 -0.79 16.41
N ARG A 380 -7.17 -0.92 17.73
CA ARG A 380 -6.39 0.04 18.54
C ARG A 380 -5.00 0.30 17.96
N LEU A 381 -4.41 -0.70 17.30
CA LEU A 381 -3.09 -0.59 16.68
C LEU A 381 -3.05 0.37 15.46
N LEU A 382 -4.20 0.73 14.88
CA LEU A 382 -4.32 1.80 13.88
C LEU A 382 -4.04 3.20 14.46
N THR A 383 -4.14 3.36 15.79
CA THR A 383 -3.89 4.62 16.51
C THR A 383 -2.47 4.75 17.06
N ALA A 384 -1.57 3.82 16.70
CA ALA A 384 -0.26 3.62 17.33
C ALA A 384 0.89 4.50 16.78
N GLY A 385 0.58 5.60 16.10
CA GLY A 385 1.56 6.55 15.58
C GLY A 385 1.05 7.37 14.40
N GLY A 386 1.90 8.27 13.92
CA GLY A 386 1.58 9.29 12.91
C GLY A 386 0.78 8.80 11.70
N ALA A 387 -0.39 9.41 11.48
CA ALA A 387 -1.16 9.23 10.26
C ALA A 387 -0.30 9.51 9.02
N GLY A 388 -0.34 8.62 8.01
CA GLY A 388 0.48 8.69 6.80
C GLY A 388 1.82 7.91 6.84
N GLY A 389 2.07 7.11 7.88
CA GLY A 389 3.34 6.40 8.12
C GLY A 389 3.66 5.17 7.24
N GLY A 390 3.55 5.24 5.91
CA GLY A 390 4.15 4.20 5.04
C GLY A 390 3.71 4.10 3.57
N GLY A 391 2.75 4.90 3.08
CA GLY A 391 2.36 4.93 1.67
C GLY A 391 3.17 5.92 0.80
N PHE A 392 2.92 5.90 -0.51
CA PHE A 392 3.32 7.00 -1.41
C PHE A 392 2.77 8.32 -0.86
N GLN A 393 3.66 9.27 -0.57
CA GLN A 393 3.27 10.52 0.08
C GLN A 393 2.57 11.45 -0.93
N ILE A 394 1.25 11.54 -0.86
CA ILE A 394 0.42 12.37 -1.74
C ILE A 394 0.46 13.84 -1.30
N SER A 395 0.61 14.76 -2.26
CA SER A 395 0.24 16.17 -2.12
C SER A 395 -1.26 16.31 -2.37
N GLN A 396 -2.07 16.26 -1.31
CA GLN A 396 -3.53 16.24 -1.45
C GLN A 396 -4.05 17.52 -2.12
N GLY A 397 -3.46 18.69 -1.84
CA GLY A 397 -3.81 19.93 -2.54
C GLY A 397 -3.58 19.87 -4.06
N MET A 398 -2.61 19.07 -4.53
CA MET A 398 -2.42 18.80 -5.96
C MET A 398 -3.42 17.76 -6.49
N TYR A 399 -3.76 16.73 -5.72
CA TYR A 399 -4.85 15.81 -6.07
C TYR A 399 -6.17 16.56 -6.27
N ASP A 400 -6.52 17.44 -5.31
CA ASP A 400 -7.72 18.26 -5.34
C ASP A 400 -7.72 19.22 -6.54
N ALA A 401 -6.55 19.80 -6.89
CA ALA A 401 -6.41 20.65 -8.06
C ALA A 401 -6.55 19.89 -9.40
N ILE A 402 -6.03 18.66 -9.49
CA ILE A 402 -6.31 17.78 -10.64
C ILE A 402 -7.80 17.46 -10.73
N SER A 403 -8.42 16.97 -9.64
CA SER A 403 -9.85 16.61 -9.60
C SER A 403 -10.76 17.76 -10.05
N CYS A 404 -10.39 19.00 -9.69
CA CYS A 404 -11.03 20.22 -10.16
C CYS A 404 -10.78 20.52 -11.65
N ASN A 405 -9.52 20.70 -12.06
CA ASN A 405 -9.21 21.22 -13.40
C ASN A 405 -9.40 20.16 -14.51
N ASP A 406 -9.17 18.88 -14.22
CA ASP A 406 -9.38 17.77 -15.15
C ASP A 406 -10.85 17.30 -15.17
N GLY A 407 -11.77 18.00 -14.49
CA GLY A 407 -13.21 17.79 -14.61
C GLY A 407 -13.77 16.54 -13.93
N TRP A 408 -13.07 15.99 -12.94
CA TRP A 408 -13.47 14.73 -12.27
C TRP A 408 -14.64 14.93 -11.31
N ALA A 409 -14.71 16.05 -10.58
CA ALA A 409 -15.74 16.30 -9.57
C ALA A 409 -17.19 16.00 -10.00
N PRO A 410 -17.71 16.46 -11.17
CA PRO A 410 -19.05 16.07 -11.63
C PRO A 410 -19.17 14.58 -11.95
N ARG A 411 -18.13 13.94 -12.50
CA ARG A 411 -18.12 12.51 -12.84
C ARG A 411 -18.05 11.61 -11.61
N VAL A 412 -17.39 12.06 -10.55
CA VAL A 412 -17.42 11.41 -9.22
C VAL A 412 -18.84 11.43 -8.65
N LYS A 413 -19.57 12.55 -8.79
CA LYS A 413 -20.98 12.63 -8.39
C LYS A 413 -21.85 11.63 -9.17
N GLU A 414 -21.77 11.67 -10.50
CA GLU A 414 -22.53 10.77 -11.38
C GLU A 414 -22.25 9.29 -11.06
N ALA A 415 -20.98 8.93 -10.85
CA ALA A 415 -20.58 7.57 -10.49
C ALA A 415 -21.07 7.13 -9.10
N PHE A 416 -21.04 8.01 -8.09
CA PHE A 416 -21.57 7.70 -6.75
C PHE A 416 -23.11 7.60 -6.73
N GLU A 417 -23.82 8.32 -7.60
CA GLU A 417 -25.27 8.17 -7.75
C GLU A 417 -25.64 6.81 -8.39
N GLU A 418 -24.92 6.37 -9.43
CA GLU A 418 -25.13 5.03 -10.02
C GLU A 418 -24.71 3.89 -9.07
N ASP A 419 -23.48 3.92 -8.56
CA ASP A 419 -22.96 2.85 -7.71
C ASP A 419 -23.68 2.80 -6.34
N GLY A 420 -24.27 3.90 -5.90
CA GLY A 420 -25.19 3.94 -4.76
C GLY A 420 -26.48 3.14 -4.98
N MET A 421 -26.91 2.96 -6.23
CA MET A 421 -28.08 2.13 -6.58
C MET A 421 -27.71 0.65 -6.73
N ASP A 422 -26.65 0.34 -7.48
CA ASP A 422 -26.27 -1.04 -7.81
C ASP A 422 -25.40 -1.72 -6.73
N TYR A 423 -24.54 -0.96 -6.06
CA TYR A 423 -23.52 -1.44 -5.12
C TYR A 423 -23.58 -0.74 -3.73
N PRO A 424 -24.76 -0.50 -3.12
CA PRO A 424 -24.92 0.43 -1.99
C PRO A 424 -24.01 0.17 -0.79
N VAL A 425 -23.67 -1.10 -0.50
CA VAL A 425 -22.78 -1.48 0.62
C VAL A 425 -21.31 -1.12 0.34
N LEU A 426 -20.90 -1.08 -0.92
CA LEU A 426 -19.54 -0.68 -1.29
C LEU A 426 -19.46 0.82 -1.63
N SER A 427 -20.52 1.42 -2.19
CA SER A 427 -20.54 2.86 -2.48
C SER A 427 -20.40 3.72 -1.22
N MET A 428 -21.04 3.32 -0.10
CA MET A 428 -20.94 4.04 1.18
C MET A 428 -19.52 4.09 1.80
N ILE A 429 -18.58 3.29 1.29
CA ILE A 429 -17.17 3.28 1.71
C ILE A 429 -16.43 4.50 1.15
N PHE A 430 -16.68 4.84 -0.13
CA PHE A 430 -15.83 5.73 -0.90
C PHE A 430 -16.32 7.19 -0.95
N GLY A 431 -17.60 7.45 -0.68
CA GLY A 431 -18.13 8.81 -0.57
C GLY A 431 -19.65 8.92 -0.62
N ASP A 432 -20.11 10.16 -0.75
CA ASP A 432 -21.52 10.53 -0.92
C ASP A 432 -21.63 11.57 -2.07
N PRO A 433 -22.68 11.55 -2.90
CA PRO A 433 -22.82 12.48 -4.04
C PRO A 433 -22.79 13.98 -3.67
N SER A 434 -23.24 14.35 -2.48
CA SER A 434 -23.24 15.76 -2.02
C SER A 434 -21.83 16.29 -1.74
N LEU A 435 -20.85 15.40 -1.50
CA LEU A 435 -19.45 15.77 -1.24
C LEU A 435 -18.79 16.27 -2.52
N ALA A 436 -19.01 15.54 -3.61
CA ALA A 436 -18.54 15.90 -4.94
C ALA A 436 -19.16 17.23 -5.42
N GLU A 437 -20.42 17.50 -5.06
CA GLU A 437 -21.05 18.79 -5.36
C GLU A 437 -20.47 19.97 -4.55
N GLU A 438 -20.13 19.78 -3.27
CA GLU A 438 -19.38 20.81 -2.52
C GLU A 438 -17.96 20.97 -3.07
N GLN A 439 -17.27 19.88 -3.43
CA GLN A 439 -15.96 19.94 -4.08
C GLN A 439 -16.01 20.79 -5.35
N GLU A 440 -16.96 20.54 -6.25
CA GLU A 440 -17.17 21.32 -7.47
C GLU A 440 -17.52 22.80 -7.17
N ARG A 441 -18.28 23.07 -6.09
CA ARG A 441 -18.56 24.44 -5.61
C ARG A 441 -17.33 25.10 -4.96
N ILE A 442 -16.36 24.36 -4.44
CA ILE A 442 -15.05 24.88 -4.00
C ILE A 442 -14.15 25.16 -5.22
N CYS A 443 -14.07 24.25 -6.20
CA CYS A 443 -13.31 24.42 -7.44
C CYS A 443 -13.60 25.78 -8.11
N ARG A 444 -14.88 26.09 -8.36
CA ARG A 444 -15.36 27.38 -8.89
C ARG A 444 -15.03 28.57 -8.00
N ARG A 445 -15.25 28.46 -6.68
CA ARG A 445 -14.98 29.52 -5.67
C ARG A 445 -13.52 29.99 -5.70
N TYR A 446 -12.60 29.06 -5.99
CA TYR A 446 -11.17 29.36 -6.02
C TYR A 446 -10.60 29.65 -7.41
N GLY A 447 -11.26 29.22 -8.50
CA GLY A 447 -10.80 29.43 -9.88
C GLY A 447 -9.92 28.28 -10.39
N ALA A 448 -10.17 27.08 -9.88
CA ALA A 448 -9.71 25.81 -10.43
C ALA A 448 -10.88 25.20 -11.20
N GLU A 449 -11.33 25.87 -12.27
CA GLU A 449 -12.51 25.44 -13.01
C GLU A 449 -12.12 24.38 -14.04
N ALA A 450 -13.03 23.45 -14.32
CA ALA A 450 -12.77 22.37 -15.28
C ALA A 450 -12.38 22.94 -16.65
N ARG A 451 -11.31 22.38 -17.22
CA ARG A 451 -10.77 22.75 -18.53
C ARG A 451 -11.73 22.34 -19.67
N PRO A 452 -11.56 22.91 -20.88
CA PRO A 452 -12.34 22.51 -22.06
C PRO A 452 -12.24 21.00 -22.31
N ALA A 453 -13.37 20.34 -22.55
CA ALA A 453 -13.43 18.89 -22.73
C ALA A 453 -12.65 18.41 -23.97
N GLU A 454 -12.41 19.31 -24.92
CA GLU A 454 -11.60 19.11 -26.12
C GLU A 454 -10.15 18.68 -25.80
N ASP A 455 -9.58 19.21 -24.72
CA ASP A 455 -8.24 18.84 -24.24
C ASP A 455 -8.18 17.35 -23.84
N TYR A 456 -9.29 16.81 -23.33
CA TYR A 456 -9.43 15.46 -22.77
C TYR A 456 -10.01 14.47 -23.77
N LEU A 457 -10.18 14.86 -25.05
CA LEU A 457 -10.58 13.93 -26.10
C LEU A 457 -9.65 12.71 -26.18
N PRO A 458 -10.16 11.52 -26.57
CA PRO A 458 -9.37 10.29 -26.67
C PRO A 458 -8.09 10.47 -27.49
N VAL A 459 -7.06 9.71 -27.15
CA VAL A 459 -5.80 9.69 -27.91
C VAL A 459 -5.99 8.92 -29.21
N GLU A 460 -5.55 9.48 -30.34
CA GLU A 460 -5.32 8.73 -31.58
C GLU A 460 -3.81 8.71 -31.87
N THR A 461 -3.21 7.54 -32.02
CA THR A 461 -1.75 7.39 -32.23
C THR A 461 -1.34 6.10 -32.96
N ASP A 462 -0.21 6.15 -33.65
CA ASP A 462 0.55 5.04 -34.24
C ASP A 462 1.89 4.78 -33.54
N ILE A 463 2.19 5.53 -32.46
CA ILE A 463 3.35 5.32 -31.60
C ILE A 463 3.26 3.94 -30.96
N ARG A 464 4.37 3.19 -31.01
CA ARG A 464 4.44 1.81 -30.52
C ARG A 464 4.18 1.79 -29.00
N THR A 465 3.04 1.24 -28.61
CA THR A 465 2.55 1.35 -27.24
C THR A 465 2.19 -0.02 -26.66
N LEU A 466 2.59 -0.25 -25.42
CA LEU A 466 2.18 -1.39 -24.62
C LEU A 466 1.14 -0.92 -23.59
N LEU A 467 -0.02 -1.58 -23.58
CA LEU A 467 -1.16 -1.28 -22.72
C LEU A 467 -1.29 -2.43 -21.72
N VAL A 468 -0.91 -2.20 -20.47
CA VAL A 468 -0.80 -3.23 -19.43
C VAL A 468 -1.89 -3.04 -18.37
N GLU A 469 -2.49 -4.14 -17.92
CA GLU A 469 -3.45 -4.15 -16.80
C GLU A 469 -3.23 -5.36 -15.88
N GLY A 470 -3.55 -5.18 -14.60
CA GLY A 470 -3.72 -6.30 -13.66
C GLY A 470 -5.18 -6.78 -13.67
N GLU A 471 -5.40 -8.10 -13.79
CA GLU A 471 -6.76 -8.69 -13.76
C GLU A 471 -7.56 -8.25 -12.51
N MET A 472 -6.88 -8.19 -11.37
CA MET A 472 -7.43 -7.86 -10.05
C MET A 472 -7.10 -6.42 -9.60
N ASP A 473 -6.88 -5.49 -10.54
CA ASP A 473 -6.71 -4.07 -10.22
C ASP A 473 -8.05 -3.47 -9.71
N PRO A 474 -8.10 -2.95 -8.47
CA PRO A 474 -9.35 -2.48 -7.84
C PRO A 474 -9.74 -1.05 -8.22
N ILE A 475 -8.82 -0.28 -8.82
CA ILE A 475 -8.96 1.16 -9.08
C ILE A 475 -8.93 1.47 -10.59
N THR A 476 -8.11 0.73 -11.35
CA THR A 476 -7.94 0.87 -12.79
C THR A 476 -8.05 -0.49 -13.46
N PRO A 477 -9.27 -1.03 -13.60
CA PRO A 477 -9.46 -2.42 -14.01
C PRO A 477 -9.39 -2.62 -15.53
N PRO A 478 -9.18 -3.85 -16.02
CA PRO A 478 -9.11 -4.21 -17.44
C PRO A 478 -10.18 -3.63 -18.38
N PRO A 479 -11.45 -3.37 -17.98
CA PRO A 479 -12.40 -2.65 -18.82
C PRO A 479 -11.99 -1.23 -19.21
N LEU A 480 -11.18 -0.53 -18.40
CA LEU A 480 -10.74 0.85 -18.67
C LEU A 480 -9.69 0.92 -19.79
N ALA A 481 -8.63 0.10 -19.77
CA ALA A 481 -7.75 -0.07 -20.92
C ALA A 481 -8.52 -0.38 -22.21
N LYS A 482 -9.56 -1.22 -22.11
CA LYS A 482 -10.37 -1.67 -23.25
C LYS A 482 -11.23 -0.54 -23.85
N ILE A 483 -11.43 0.58 -23.15
CA ILE A 483 -12.03 1.80 -23.71
C ILE A 483 -11.06 2.50 -24.66
N ILE A 484 -9.77 2.64 -24.29
CA ILE A 484 -8.81 3.44 -25.07
C ILE A 484 -8.19 2.69 -26.25
N LEU A 485 -8.21 1.35 -26.24
CA LEU A 485 -7.61 0.50 -27.30
C LEU A 485 -7.86 0.96 -28.75
N PRO A 486 -9.07 1.39 -29.18
CA PRO A 486 -9.30 1.80 -30.57
C PRO A 486 -8.45 2.98 -31.05
N GLY A 487 -7.96 3.81 -30.12
CA GLY A 487 -7.09 4.95 -30.42
C GLY A 487 -5.62 4.59 -30.64
N PHE A 488 -5.19 3.41 -30.21
CA PHE A 488 -3.79 2.97 -30.26
C PHE A 488 -3.60 1.99 -31.42
N SER A 489 -3.43 2.53 -32.63
CA SER A 489 -3.35 1.74 -33.87
C SER A 489 -2.11 0.82 -33.94
N ASN A 490 -1.07 1.12 -33.15
CA ASN A 490 0.11 0.29 -32.92
C ASN A 490 0.22 -0.16 -31.44
N GLY A 491 -0.92 -0.24 -30.76
CA GLY A 491 -1.05 -0.69 -29.38
C GLY A 491 -1.06 -2.21 -29.27
N THR A 492 -0.35 -2.75 -28.27
CA THR A 492 -0.45 -4.16 -27.85
C THR A 492 -1.03 -4.20 -26.44
N TYR A 493 -2.12 -4.94 -26.24
CA TYR A 493 -2.75 -5.12 -24.92
C TYR A 493 -2.23 -6.39 -24.23
N VAL A 494 -1.89 -6.29 -22.94
CA VAL A 494 -1.50 -7.42 -22.09
C VAL A 494 -2.15 -7.31 -20.72
N GLU A 495 -2.93 -8.34 -20.37
CA GLU A 495 -3.58 -8.50 -19.07
C GLU A 495 -2.76 -9.51 -18.26
N PHE A 496 -2.40 -9.15 -17.02
CA PHE A 496 -1.63 -10.00 -16.11
C PHE A 496 -2.58 -10.74 -15.16
N PRO A 497 -2.72 -12.08 -15.27
CA PRO A 497 -3.60 -12.86 -14.40
C PRO A 497 -3.22 -12.73 -12.93
N TYR A 498 -4.21 -12.64 -12.05
CA TYR A 498 -4.03 -12.51 -10.60
C TYR A 498 -3.11 -11.35 -10.16
N ALA A 499 -2.88 -10.34 -10.99
CA ALA A 499 -2.06 -9.18 -10.66
C ALA A 499 -2.90 -7.97 -10.24
N GLY A 500 -2.32 -7.16 -9.35
CA GLY A 500 -2.93 -5.94 -8.83
C GLY A 500 -2.48 -4.67 -9.55
N HIS A 501 -2.56 -3.55 -8.84
CA HIS A 501 -2.43 -2.22 -9.42
C HIS A 501 -1.05 -1.93 -10.02
N GLY A 502 -0.96 -1.98 -11.35
CA GLY A 502 0.26 -1.77 -12.14
C GLY A 502 1.22 -2.96 -12.06
N PRO A 503 1.02 -4.03 -12.86
CA PRO A 503 1.91 -5.17 -12.89
C PRO A 503 3.37 -4.81 -13.17
N THR A 504 3.66 -3.82 -14.04
CA THR A 504 5.05 -3.50 -14.45
C THR A 504 5.93 -2.96 -13.32
N ARG A 505 5.33 -2.52 -12.20
CA ARG A 505 6.03 -2.09 -10.98
C ARG A 505 5.96 -3.09 -9.82
N SER A 506 5.21 -4.19 -9.95
CA SER A 506 4.76 -5.03 -8.81
C SER A 506 4.89 -6.54 -9.00
N VAL A 507 4.84 -7.04 -10.23
CA VAL A 507 5.09 -8.46 -10.55
C VAL A 507 6.59 -8.64 -10.86
N GLU A 508 7.24 -9.63 -10.25
CA GLU A 508 8.70 -9.78 -10.29
C GLU A 508 9.26 -9.92 -11.73
N CYS A 509 8.65 -10.75 -12.57
CA CYS A 509 9.06 -10.90 -13.97
C CYS A 509 8.67 -9.72 -14.87
N ALA A 510 7.78 -8.82 -14.43
CA ALA A 510 7.26 -7.75 -15.28
C ALA A 510 8.28 -6.63 -15.53
N GLY A 511 9.34 -6.51 -14.72
CA GLY A 511 10.47 -5.64 -14.99
C GLY A 511 11.31 -6.09 -16.19
N GLU A 512 11.44 -7.40 -16.42
CA GLU A 512 12.12 -7.93 -17.62
C GLU A 512 11.23 -7.80 -18.87
N PHE A 513 9.93 -8.09 -18.73
CA PHE A 513 8.92 -7.83 -19.77
C PHE A 513 8.93 -6.37 -20.25
N LEU A 514 8.92 -5.42 -19.31
CA LEU A 514 9.00 -3.97 -19.57
C LEU A 514 10.27 -3.59 -20.35
N THR A 515 11.42 -4.14 -19.98
CA THR A 515 12.71 -3.81 -20.60
C THR A 515 12.90 -4.46 -21.96
N LYS A 516 12.43 -5.71 -22.15
CA LYS A 516 12.38 -6.37 -23.46
C LYS A 516 11.57 -5.57 -24.47
N PHE A 517 10.40 -5.05 -24.08
CA PHE A 517 9.60 -4.17 -24.96
C PHE A 517 10.36 -2.90 -25.37
N TYR A 518 11.04 -2.20 -24.45
CA TYR A 518 11.84 -1.04 -24.85
C TYR A 518 13.07 -1.40 -25.69
N ASP A 519 13.63 -2.60 -25.52
CA ASP A 519 14.82 -3.04 -26.23
C ASP A 519 14.58 -3.22 -27.74
N ASP A 520 13.46 -3.83 -28.12
CA ASP A 520 12.97 -3.95 -29.50
C ASP A 520 11.44 -3.76 -29.59
N PRO A 521 10.92 -2.52 -29.64
CA PRO A 521 9.48 -2.25 -29.60
C PRO A 521 8.71 -2.86 -30.77
N ASP A 522 9.31 -2.88 -31.97
CA ASP A 522 8.71 -3.43 -33.19
C ASP A 522 8.82 -4.98 -33.26
N GLY A 523 9.47 -5.59 -32.28
CA GLY A 523 9.67 -7.03 -32.18
C GLY A 523 8.44 -7.82 -31.73
N GLU A 524 8.62 -9.14 -31.65
CA GLU A 524 7.66 -10.06 -31.04
C GLU A 524 7.71 -9.94 -29.52
N LEU A 525 6.55 -9.74 -28.87
CA LEU A 525 6.47 -9.48 -27.44
C LEU A 525 6.59 -10.79 -26.64
N ASP A 526 7.51 -10.81 -25.67
CA ASP A 526 7.71 -11.95 -24.76
C ASP A 526 6.56 -12.04 -23.74
N LEU A 527 5.55 -12.87 -24.03
CA LEU A 527 4.40 -13.11 -23.14
C LEU A 527 4.68 -14.14 -22.03
N SER A 528 5.90 -14.68 -21.90
CA SER A 528 6.18 -15.75 -20.93
C SER A 528 5.88 -15.38 -19.48
N CYS A 529 6.07 -14.11 -19.10
CA CYS A 529 5.74 -13.62 -17.76
C CYS A 529 4.22 -13.75 -17.45
N PRO A 530 3.29 -13.05 -18.13
CA PRO A 530 1.85 -13.20 -17.88
C PRO A 530 1.31 -14.61 -18.19
N GLU A 531 1.85 -15.34 -19.18
CA GLU A 531 1.45 -16.73 -19.45
C GLU A 531 1.88 -17.73 -18.35
N SER A 532 2.85 -17.37 -17.50
CA SER A 532 3.30 -18.20 -16.36
C SER A 532 2.59 -17.92 -15.04
N MET A 533 1.67 -16.96 -14.99
CA MET A 533 1.02 -16.55 -13.74
C MET A 533 -0.09 -17.54 -13.33
N GLU A 534 0.17 -18.26 -12.23
CA GLU A 534 -0.80 -19.19 -11.64
C GLU A 534 -1.64 -18.53 -10.52
N ARG A 535 -2.75 -19.18 -10.15
CA ARG A 535 -3.62 -18.76 -9.05
C ARG A 535 -2.80 -18.67 -7.74
N PRO A 536 -3.01 -17.63 -6.90
CA PRO A 536 -2.39 -17.57 -5.58
C PRO A 536 -2.60 -18.84 -4.76
N GLU A 537 -1.51 -19.41 -4.21
CA GLU A 537 -1.59 -20.41 -3.16
C GLU A 537 -2.13 -19.72 -1.90
N PHE A 538 -3.36 -20.05 -1.48
CA PHE A 538 -3.97 -19.39 -0.34
C PHE A 538 -3.44 -19.97 0.98
N ASN A 539 -3.15 -19.07 1.92
CA ASN A 539 -2.70 -19.36 3.28
C ASN A 539 -3.88 -19.91 4.13
N ALA A 540 -4.35 -21.11 3.79
CA ALA A 540 -5.39 -21.85 4.48
C ALA A 540 -4.96 -23.32 4.73
N PRO A 541 -5.22 -23.92 5.91
CA PRO A 541 -5.82 -23.31 7.09
C PRO A 541 -4.84 -22.40 7.84
N LEU A 542 -5.38 -21.44 8.60
CA LEU A 542 -4.61 -20.66 9.57
C LEU A 542 -4.63 -21.27 10.98
N PHE A 543 -3.82 -20.66 11.84
CA PHE A 543 -3.95 -20.63 13.29
C PHE A 543 -4.30 -19.19 13.67
N GLU A 544 -5.58 -18.92 13.89
CA GLU A 544 -6.07 -17.63 14.40
C GLU A 544 -5.52 -17.40 15.82
N THR A 545 -5.01 -16.20 16.09
CA THR A 545 -4.43 -15.85 17.40
C THR A 545 -4.37 -14.34 17.62
N ASN A 546 -5.08 -13.86 18.65
CA ASN A 546 -5.01 -12.47 19.10
C ASN A 546 -3.71 -12.18 19.90
N GLY A 547 -2.82 -13.16 20.05
CA GLY A 547 -1.59 -12.99 20.82
C GLY A 547 -0.57 -12.05 20.17
N LEU A 548 -0.56 -11.96 18.84
CA LEU A 548 0.34 -11.07 18.10
C LEU A 548 -0.14 -9.61 18.13
N THR A 549 -1.43 -9.39 17.86
CA THR A 549 -2.08 -8.07 17.96
C THR A 549 -1.99 -7.51 19.38
N ALA A 550 -2.29 -8.33 20.40
CA ALA A 550 -2.17 -7.94 21.80
C ALA A 550 -0.73 -7.55 22.17
N LEU A 551 0.29 -8.32 21.76
CA LEU A 551 1.69 -7.99 22.00
C LEU A 551 2.13 -6.70 21.27
N ALA A 552 1.66 -6.49 20.05
CA ALA A 552 1.97 -5.29 19.26
C ALA A 552 1.33 -4.02 19.83
N ALA A 553 0.06 -4.06 20.22
CA ALA A 553 -0.63 -2.96 20.90
C ALA A 553 0.05 -2.61 22.23
N ASN A 554 0.31 -3.61 23.09
CA ASN A 554 1.03 -3.42 24.36
C ASN A 554 2.41 -2.77 24.16
N PHE A 555 3.17 -3.18 23.13
CA PHE A 555 4.49 -2.60 22.81
C PHE A 555 4.40 -1.15 22.30
N ALA A 556 3.32 -0.79 21.60
CA ALA A 556 3.10 0.57 21.14
C ALA A 556 2.77 1.52 22.30
N GLU A 557 1.88 1.10 23.22
CA GLU A 557 1.53 1.84 24.45
C GLU A 557 2.74 2.09 25.37
N ASP A 558 3.39 1.03 25.87
CA ASP A 558 4.66 1.13 26.59
C ASP A 558 5.60 0.02 26.13
N LYS A 559 6.72 0.41 25.53
CA LYS A 559 7.79 -0.50 25.09
C LYS A 559 8.38 -1.34 26.23
N LYS A 560 8.07 -1.05 27.50
CA LYS A 560 8.41 -1.87 28.68
C LYS A 560 7.36 -2.92 29.04
N SER A 561 6.10 -2.78 28.63
CA SER A 561 5.01 -3.71 28.98
C SER A 561 5.36 -5.14 28.56
N VAL A 562 5.83 -5.30 27.32
CA VAL A 562 6.26 -6.57 26.71
C VAL A 562 7.62 -7.07 27.20
N VAL A 563 8.42 -6.27 27.91
CA VAL A 563 9.74 -6.70 28.41
C VAL A 563 9.60 -7.85 29.40
N LEU A 564 8.62 -7.82 30.30
CA LEU A 564 8.41 -8.92 31.25
C LEU A 564 7.91 -10.21 30.55
N PRO A 565 6.91 -10.17 29.65
CA PRO A 565 6.56 -11.30 28.77
C PRO A 565 7.75 -11.87 27.98
N ILE A 566 8.54 -11.03 27.30
CA ILE A 566 9.70 -11.47 26.51
C ILE A 566 10.76 -12.12 27.41
N LEU A 567 11.04 -11.55 28.58
CA LEU A 567 11.96 -12.15 29.56
C LEU A 567 11.43 -13.47 30.14
N TRP A 568 10.12 -13.61 30.33
CA TRP A 568 9.48 -14.85 30.79
C TRP A 568 9.68 -15.98 29.76
N ILE A 569 9.35 -15.75 28.48
CA ILE A 569 9.59 -16.73 27.41
C ILE A 569 11.09 -17.01 27.26
N GLY A 570 11.93 -15.96 27.25
CA GLY A 570 13.38 -16.09 27.08
C GLY A 570 14.03 -16.92 28.19
N ALA A 571 13.64 -16.72 29.45
CA ALA A 571 14.11 -17.54 30.57
C ALA A 571 13.65 -19.01 30.44
N ALA A 572 12.40 -19.25 30.02
CA ALA A 572 11.91 -20.60 29.76
C ALA A 572 12.67 -21.29 28.62
N ALA A 573 12.88 -20.59 27.49
CA ALA A 573 13.65 -21.07 26.35
C ALA A 573 15.09 -21.46 26.73
N VAL A 574 15.79 -20.64 27.52
CA VAL A 574 17.13 -20.98 28.03
C VAL A 574 17.10 -22.23 28.91
N ILE A 575 16.11 -22.36 29.81
CA ILE A 575 15.95 -23.57 30.64
C ILE A 575 15.68 -24.80 29.79
N PHE A 576 14.87 -24.69 28.73
CA PHE A 576 14.58 -25.80 27.83
C PHE A 576 15.79 -26.17 26.94
N LEU A 577 16.57 -25.20 26.46
CA LEU A 577 17.82 -25.46 25.72
C LEU A 577 18.81 -26.26 26.58
N PHE A 578 19.09 -25.79 27.80
CA PHE A 578 19.95 -26.52 28.74
C PHE A 578 19.36 -27.90 29.09
N GLY A 579 18.04 -27.99 29.31
CA GLY A 579 17.35 -29.26 29.57
C GLY A 579 17.51 -30.27 28.44
N ALA A 580 17.19 -29.87 27.20
CA ALA A 580 17.29 -30.73 26.02
C ALA A 580 18.73 -31.24 25.81
N VAL A 581 19.73 -30.35 25.88
CA VAL A 581 21.15 -30.72 25.76
C VAL A 581 21.58 -31.67 26.88
N ILE A 582 21.31 -31.32 28.14
CA ILE A 582 21.76 -32.11 29.31
C ILE A 582 21.08 -33.48 29.35
N TYR A 583 19.76 -33.56 29.16
CA TYR A 583 19.05 -34.84 29.23
C TYR A 583 19.35 -35.76 28.04
N THR A 584 19.68 -35.21 26.86
CA THR A 584 20.09 -35.99 25.68
C THR A 584 21.54 -36.48 25.78
N LEU A 585 22.49 -35.63 26.22
CA LEU A 585 23.91 -35.99 26.24
C LEU A 585 24.35 -36.71 27.52
N ALA A 586 23.74 -36.44 28.67
CA ALA A 586 24.15 -37.06 29.94
C ALA A 586 24.03 -38.61 29.97
N PRO A 587 23.07 -39.27 29.28
CA PRO A 587 23.08 -40.73 29.10
C PRO A 587 24.32 -41.23 28.36
N VAL A 588 24.69 -40.57 27.25
CA VAL A 588 25.86 -40.93 26.43
C VAL A 588 27.16 -40.76 27.25
N ALA A 589 27.31 -39.61 27.91
CA ALA A 589 28.45 -39.35 28.80
C ALA A 589 28.54 -40.36 29.96
N ARG A 590 27.40 -40.83 30.49
CA ARG A 590 27.34 -41.89 31.51
C ARG A 590 27.81 -43.25 30.99
N VAL A 591 27.45 -43.61 29.75
CA VAL A 591 27.93 -44.85 29.10
C VAL A 591 29.44 -44.79 28.88
N ILE A 592 29.96 -43.68 28.33
CA ILE A 592 31.40 -43.46 28.11
C ILE A 592 32.17 -43.57 29.43
N ASN A 593 31.72 -42.87 30.47
CA ASN A 593 32.36 -42.85 31.79
C ASN A 593 31.99 -44.07 32.67
N ARG A 594 31.31 -45.09 32.12
CA ARG A 594 30.85 -46.32 32.82
C ARG A 594 30.16 -46.03 34.17
N SER A 595 29.36 -44.97 34.24
CA SER A 595 28.78 -44.44 35.47
C SER A 595 27.26 -44.67 35.53
N GLY A 596 26.81 -45.29 36.63
CA GLY A 596 25.39 -45.59 36.86
C GLY A 596 24.55 -44.33 37.06
N ALA A 597 23.33 -44.33 36.54
CA ALA A 597 22.36 -43.26 36.77
C ALA A 597 21.58 -43.50 38.07
N LEU A 598 21.61 -42.55 39.00
CA LEU A 598 20.70 -42.57 40.17
C LEU A 598 19.23 -42.63 39.68
N PRO A 599 18.41 -43.60 40.13
CA PRO A 599 17.01 -43.71 39.73
C PRO A 599 16.20 -42.44 40.02
N THR A 600 15.36 -42.02 39.06
CA THR A 600 14.47 -40.86 39.21
C THR A 600 13.03 -41.16 38.82
N GLY A 601 12.62 -42.44 38.81
CA GLY A 601 11.23 -42.85 38.55
C GLY A 601 10.62 -42.34 37.24
N GLY A 602 11.43 -42.06 36.21
CA GLY A 602 10.99 -41.45 34.95
C GLY A 602 11.19 -39.93 34.84
N ALA A 603 11.45 -39.19 35.94
CA ALA A 603 11.48 -37.72 35.94
C ALA A 603 12.39 -37.08 34.88
N ARG A 604 13.55 -37.69 34.57
CA ARG A 604 14.46 -37.19 33.50
C ARG A 604 13.90 -37.36 32.10
N LEU A 605 13.12 -38.41 31.84
CA LEU A 605 12.47 -38.63 30.55
C LEU A 605 11.31 -37.64 30.38
N VAL A 606 10.53 -37.42 31.44
CA VAL A 606 9.45 -36.42 31.44
C VAL A 606 10.01 -35.01 31.30
N ALA A 607 11.06 -34.63 32.03
CA ALA A 607 11.71 -33.32 31.88
C ALA A 607 12.35 -33.12 30.50
N TRP A 608 12.90 -34.18 29.87
CA TRP A 608 13.35 -34.13 28.47
C TRP A 608 12.19 -33.88 27.51
N ALA A 609 11.06 -34.57 27.70
CA ALA A 609 9.85 -34.32 26.91
C ALA A 609 9.30 -32.90 27.11
N THR A 610 9.27 -32.38 28.35
CA THR A 610 8.92 -30.98 28.65
C THR A 610 9.85 -30.00 27.93
N ALA A 611 11.16 -30.26 27.93
CA ALA A 611 12.13 -29.41 27.25
C ALA A 611 11.96 -29.41 25.72
N LEU A 612 11.77 -30.58 25.11
CA LEU A 612 11.54 -30.65 23.66
C LEU A 612 10.20 -30.02 23.25
N ALA A 613 9.12 -30.27 24.02
CA ALA A 613 7.82 -29.65 23.78
C ALA A 613 7.88 -28.12 23.91
N GLY A 614 8.60 -27.61 24.91
CA GLY A 614 8.82 -26.17 25.10
C GLY A 614 9.65 -25.52 23.98
N LEU A 615 10.70 -26.19 23.49
CA LEU A 615 11.48 -25.72 22.34
C LEU A 615 10.69 -25.75 21.03
N ALA A 616 9.96 -26.84 20.77
CA ALA A 616 9.09 -26.95 19.59
C ALA A 616 8.00 -25.87 19.58
N SER A 617 7.47 -25.52 20.76
CA SER A 617 6.49 -24.45 20.91
C SER A 617 7.06 -23.07 20.65
N ILE A 618 8.08 -22.65 21.41
CA ILE A 618 8.68 -21.31 21.29
C ILE A 618 9.31 -21.12 19.91
N GLY A 619 10.03 -22.13 19.42
CA GLY A 619 10.65 -22.09 18.08
C GLY A 619 9.62 -22.12 16.96
N GLY A 620 8.54 -22.90 17.08
CA GLY A 620 7.49 -22.99 16.06
C GLY A 620 6.64 -21.72 15.95
N ILE A 621 6.22 -21.13 17.07
CA ILE A 621 5.49 -19.86 17.08
C ILE A 621 6.38 -18.73 16.53
N ALA A 622 7.65 -18.66 16.96
CA ALA A 622 8.59 -17.64 16.47
C ALA A 622 8.92 -17.79 14.98
N ALA A 623 9.09 -19.02 14.48
CA ALA A 623 9.31 -19.27 13.05
C ALA A 623 8.07 -18.96 12.22
N GLY A 624 6.87 -19.30 12.71
CA GLY A 624 5.61 -18.92 12.08
C GLY A 624 5.46 -17.40 11.95
N ALA A 625 5.67 -16.67 13.05
CA ALA A 625 5.60 -15.21 13.06
C ALA A 625 6.69 -14.57 12.18
N ALA A 626 7.88 -15.16 12.10
CA ALA A 626 8.95 -14.67 11.22
C ALA A 626 8.63 -14.86 9.73
N LEU A 627 8.05 -15.99 9.33
CA LEU A 627 7.60 -16.24 7.95
C LEU A 627 6.45 -15.30 7.58
N THR A 628 5.43 -15.24 8.43
CA THR A 628 4.26 -14.35 8.26
C THR A 628 4.69 -12.89 8.12
N ALA A 629 5.62 -12.42 8.95
CA ALA A 629 6.18 -11.06 8.88
C ALA A 629 7.06 -10.81 7.65
N GLN A 630 7.62 -11.86 7.04
CA GLN A 630 8.42 -11.78 5.82
C GLN A 630 7.54 -11.78 4.56
N GLU A 631 6.39 -12.45 4.60
CA GLU A 631 5.34 -12.36 3.56
C GLU A 631 4.68 -10.99 3.59
N ASN A 632 3.98 -10.65 4.68
CA ASN A 632 3.46 -9.30 4.94
C ASN A 632 3.15 -9.13 6.45
N ALA A 633 3.68 -8.07 7.08
CA ALA A 633 3.48 -7.78 8.50
C ALA A 633 2.00 -7.64 8.92
N LEU A 634 1.10 -7.23 8.02
CA LEU A 634 -0.34 -7.16 8.27
C LEU A 634 -0.98 -8.53 8.52
N LEU A 635 -0.35 -9.62 8.08
CA LEU A 635 -0.86 -10.98 8.30
C LEU A 635 -0.73 -11.42 9.76
N LEU A 636 0.17 -10.79 10.53
CA LEU A 636 0.27 -10.95 11.98
C LEU A 636 -0.98 -10.47 12.73
N PHE A 637 -1.86 -9.69 12.08
CA PHE A 637 -3.15 -9.30 12.67
C PHE A 637 -4.17 -10.45 12.68
N VAL A 638 -4.05 -11.39 11.76
CA VAL A 638 -5.14 -12.33 11.41
C VAL A 638 -4.78 -13.78 11.71
N GLY A 639 -3.50 -14.10 11.87
CA GLY A 639 -3.08 -15.35 12.47
C GLY A 639 -1.63 -15.72 12.18
N LEU A 640 -1.41 -17.03 12.11
CA LEU A 640 -0.16 -17.68 11.72
C LEU A 640 -0.47 -18.88 10.80
N PRO A 641 0.51 -19.41 10.04
CA PRO A 641 0.27 -20.53 9.13
C PRO A 641 -0.17 -21.76 9.92
N GLY A 642 -1.19 -22.49 9.45
CA GLY A 642 -1.95 -23.47 10.26
C GLY A 642 -1.18 -24.65 10.85
N TRP A 643 0.10 -24.85 10.55
CA TRP A 643 0.97 -25.79 11.26
C TRP A 643 1.39 -25.26 12.65
N THR A 644 1.39 -23.95 12.88
CA THR A 644 1.82 -23.32 14.14
C THR A 644 0.91 -23.62 15.31
N LYS A 645 -0.36 -24.01 15.08
CA LYS A 645 -1.24 -24.53 16.14
C LYS A 645 -0.65 -25.77 16.83
N PHE A 646 0.12 -26.60 16.12
CA PHE A 646 0.84 -27.72 16.74
C PHE A 646 1.98 -27.26 17.66
N ALA A 647 2.59 -26.09 17.39
CA ALA A 647 3.56 -25.47 18.28
C ALA A 647 2.87 -24.87 19.53
N ALA A 648 1.71 -24.24 19.39
CA ALA A 648 0.88 -23.82 20.52
C ALA A 648 0.46 -25.02 21.40
N MET A 649 -0.07 -26.09 20.78
CA MET A 649 -0.39 -27.36 21.45
C MET A 649 0.83 -27.98 22.17
N ALA A 650 2.03 -27.94 21.58
CA ALA A 650 3.24 -28.45 22.21
C ALA A 650 3.58 -27.69 23.51
N GLY A 651 3.35 -26.37 23.54
CA GLY A 651 3.56 -25.55 24.73
C GLY A 651 2.52 -25.78 25.81
N LEU A 652 1.25 -25.99 25.43
CA LEU A 652 0.21 -26.44 26.35
C LEU A 652 0.54 -27.82 26.93
N LEU A 653 1.01 -28.77 26.13
CA LEU A 653 1.46 -30.09 26.58
C LEU A 653 2.68 -30.02 27.52
N ALA A 654 3.54 -29.01 27.38
CA ALA A 654 4.67 -28.78 28.28
C ALA A 654 4.21 -28.51 29.73
N GLY A 655 2.99 -28.00 29.94
CA GLY A 655 2.40 -27.76 31.26
C GLY A 655 2.13 -29.05 32.06
N PRO A 656 1.26 -29.96 31.60
CA PRO A 656 1.02 -31.27 32.22
C PRO A 656 2.28 -32.14 32.31
N LEU A 657 3.16 -32.11 31.29
CA LEU A 657 4.47 -32.78 31.37
C LEU A 657 5.32 -32.16 32.49
N GLY A 658 5.33 -30.84 32.63
CA GLY A 658 6.04 -30.14 33.70
C GLY A 658 5.53 -30.52 35.09
N LEU A 659 4.20 -30.53 35.30
CA LEU A 659 3.56 -30.99 36.54
C LEU A 659 3.94 -32.44 36.88
N ALA A 660 3.86 -33.35 35.91
CA ALA A 660 4.26 -34.74 36.09
C ALA A 660 5.77 -34.86 36.41
N GLY A 661 6.61 -34.06 35.76
CA GLY A 661 8.05 -33.97 36.01
C GLY A 661 8.36 -33.51 37.44
N LEU A 662 7.68 -32.48 37.93
CA LEU A 662 7.78 -32.00 39.32
C LEU A 662 7.34 -33.07 40.33
N TRP A 663 6.18 -33.71 40.10
CA TRP A 663 5.70 -34.77 40.99
C TRP A 663 6.66 -35.97 41.07
N LEU A 664 7.19 -36.40 39.92
CA LEU A 664 8.21 -37.46 39.88
C LEU A 664 9.53 -37.03 40.52
N ALA A 665 9.94 -35.77 40.38
CA ALA A 665 11.14 -35.23 41.04
C ALA A 665 10.99 -35.19 42.57
N VAL A 666 9.84 -34.71 43.08
CA VAL A 666 9.49 -34.76 44.51
C VAL A 666 9.50 -36.20 45.02
N LYS A 667 8.78 -37.11 44.34
CA LYS A 667 8.69 -38.53 44.71
C LYS A 667 10.07 -39.21 44.74
N ALA A 668 10.92 -38.94 43.74
CA ALA A 668 12.29 -39.44 43.71
C ALA A 668 13.17 -38.84 44.82
N ARG A 669 12.97 -37.55 45.16
CA ARG A 669 13.74 -36.85 46.21
C ARG A 669 13.34 -37.24 47.63
N MET A 670 12.10 -37.69 47.83
CA MET A 670 11.61 -38.32 49.06
C MET A 670 12.10 -39.77 49.19
N ALA A 671 12.17 -40.51 48.07
CA ALA A 671 12.67 -41.89 48.07
C ALA A 671 14.19 -42.00 48.31
N GLN A 672 14.98 -41.05 47.80
CA GLN A 672 16.44 -41.02 48.01
C GLN A 672 17.05 -39.61 47.87
N PRO A 673 18.21 -39.33 48.50
CA PRO A 673 18.93 -38.08 48.26
C PRO A 673 19.43 -37.98 46.81
N LEU A 674 18.93 -36.98 46.09
CA LEU A 674 19.41 -36.62 44.76
C LEU A 674 20.43 -35.46 44.85
N PRO A 675 21.45 -35.41 43.98
CA PRO A 675 22.37 -34.27 43.88
C PRO A 675 21.61 -32.96 43.63
N ILE A 676 22.14 -31.85 44.15
CA ILE A 676 21.47 -30.55 44.07
C ILE A 676 21.23 -30.10 42.62
N GLY A 677 22.21 -30.24 41.73
CA GLY A 677 22.05 -29.91 40.30
C GLY A 677 21.05 -30.80 39.55
N VAL A 678 20.93 -32.08 39.93
CA VAL A 678 19.90 -32.98 39.36
C VAL A 678 18.51 -32.59 39.85
N THR A 679 18.39 -32.21 41.12
CA THR A 679 17.12 -31.73 41.70
C THR A 679 16.72 -30.40 41.05
N LEU A 680 17.64 -29.43 41.02
CA LEU A 680 17.41 -28.10 40.45
C LEU A 680 17.06 -28.16 38.96
N GLY A 681 17.78 -28.95 38.15
CA GLY A 681 17.45 -29.11 36.73
C GLY A 681 16.05 -29.66 36.50
N LEU A 682 15.66 -30.73 37.22
CA LEU A 682 14.30 -31.29 37.12
C LEU A 682 13.22 -30.30 37.54
N PHE A 683 13.47 -29.53 38.60
CA PHE A 683 12.53 -28.51 39.09
C PHE A 683 12.42 -27.32 38.14
N LEU A 684 13.53 -26.79 37.61
CA LEU A 684 13.52 -25.67 36.66
C LEU A 684 12.83 -26.06 35.36
N THR A 685 13.14 -27.22 34.77
CA THR A 685 12.48 -27.66 33.52
C THR A 685 10.98 -27.90 33.74
N GLY A 686 10.59 -28.51 34.87
CA GLY A 686 9.17 -28.72 35.20
C GLY A 686 8.41 -27.42 35.43
N ALA A 687 8.99 -26.46 36.15
CA ALA A 687 8.42 -25.13 36.35
C ALA A 687 8.33 -24.34 35.04
N ALA A 688 9.36 -24.38 34.19
CA ALA A 688 9.35 -23.70 32.89
C ALA A 688 8.24 -24.24 31.97
N GLY A 689 7.95 -25.54 31.98
CA GLY A 689 6.84 -26.12 31.21
C GLY A 689 5.47 -25.56 31.63
N ILE A 690 5.24 -25.43 32.94
CA ILE A 690 4.02 -24.82 33.49
C ILE A 690 3.97 -23.32 33.16
N ALA A 691 5.11 -22.63 33.25
CA ALA A 691 5.24 -21.22 32.96
C ALA A 691 4.94 -20.92 31.47
N LEU A 692 5.37 -21.77 30.54
CA LEU A 692 5.06 -21.64 29.11
C LEU A 692 3.58 -21.89 28.83
N ALA A 693 2.99 -22.95 29.37
CA ALA A 693 1.56 -23.24 29.18
C ALA A 693 0.68 -22.10 29.73
N GLY A 694 1.05 -21.53 30.88
CA GLY A 694 0.41 -20.33 31.43
C GLY A 694 0.60 -19.09 30.56
N TRP A 695 1.80 -18.88 29.99
CA TRP A 695 2.05 -17.77 29.07
C TRP A 695 1.17 -17.87 27.81
N ILE A 696 1.11 -19.04 27.18
CA ILE A 696 0.28 -19.30 25.98
C ILE A 696 -1.19 -19.01 26.25
N ALA A 697 -1.70 -19.41 27.42
CA ALA A 697 -3.09 -19.18 27.82
C ALA A 697 -3.41 -17.71 28.15
N VAL A 698 -2.44 -16.96 28.68
CA VAL A 698 -2.62 -15.53 29.04
C VAL A 698 -2.46 -14.61 27.83
N TRP A 699 -1.56 -14.95 26.90
CA TRP A 699 -1.20 -14.11 25.74
C TRP A 699 -1.88 -14.55 24.45
N GLY A 700 -3.10 -15.09 24.50
CA GLY A 700 -3.95 -15.30 23.30
C GLY A 700 -3.51 -16.39 22.33
N PHE A 701 -2.43 -17.13 22.59
CA PHE A 701 -1.92 -18.21 21.72
C PHE A 701 -2.60 -19.57 21.94
N LEU A 702 -3.86 -19.59 22.40
CA LEU A 702 -4.62 -20.83 22.52
C LEU A 702 -5.09 -21.31 21.14
N PRO A 703 -4.90 -22.59 20.77
CA PRO A 703 -5.67 -23.19 19.69
C PRO A 703 -7.12 -23.34 20.18
N ILE A 704 -8.00 -22.53 19.58
CA ILE A 704 -9.46 -22.56 19.77
C ILE A 704 -10.05 -23.74 18.98
#